data_AF-A0A660NBC1-F1
#
_entry.id   AF-A0A660NBC1-F1
#
_cell.length_a   1.000
_cell.length_b   1.000
_cell.length_c   1.000
_cell.angle_alpha   90.00
_cell.angle_beta   90.00
_cell.angle_gamma   90.00
#
_symmetry.space_group_name_H-M   'P 1'
#
loop_
_entity.id
_entity.type
_entity.pdbx_description
1 polymer ?
#
loop_
_entity_poly.entity_id
_entity_poly.type
_entity_poly.pdbx_seq_one_letter_code
_entity_poly.pdbx_strand_id
1 'polypeptide(L)'
;MPHVDVYDRTDPANPKLVRENTPMRLEEDPTVPGRARWVANMDHLPKYTSDGTKAIIYDVVQRENYPGYHTEQITNPTDGSGNIISIRDGAGNVITDPTVTTPRLSNVTTWKAVIDETPRLRDMKVVKSWEGSIEQSVQVYLTRNHTRISADPTQASITPVEISEHTPGQSDDWSYVFRDLPYWMIDGQTVADYGIEEVQIPGYVQTLQVVEDGQNLLAKLHNKRSIIDITAKKKWNDHSDALSLRPNSVDFTLTRTTQNNPLPELVQTQTLSGTGDEWSYTFSQLPEFDHNGDRYIYKVEEVVVPQLNNYQAHNENDTTITNDVVTRSIPIRTVWVDNDNEHKLRPSGNKIELIRTLPNGSKEVVKVVENPPGTSGNTWNNVVENMPKYDRDGNPYTYSIRQYDENGLRNYDTTYSNDGDTLVVTNVFRTISVQGQKIWNELGNGARPTSVAVDLYRSDDPSHVYRSTNISAENASSATIWGYQFDNLPQYDQNAVPFEYSVKEHSAPKYYESSVVGMDITNTYHPEPVDFNFALKNLILARRIGLDTFHFVMQGVDGAPMPNGAINGEIRLSGINGVHNFGDVTYSHVGQYVYRFYEEAGTNQKFTYDTSILTMIVNVTDVDGKLQTGYRVTREKDGQVIDEGGKLEIKNIYHYDGDSDEIGGGSGGSGNSGSSSGGSSTTKLIERENNQTSNQVAKDKSNPEEKVTLEESKDHQKDPDQPNRGEDKSTSSKTSSNTSASSDQVAKKKKKKFGIPKTSDAFNFIPWAIFIVIGLVLLVIVLIKNRKNKEKK
;
A
#
# COMPACT_ATOMS: atom_id res chain seq x y z
N MET A 1 -37.00 3.00 -95.40
CA MET A 1 -37.32 3.98 -96.45
C MET A 1 -38.48 3.40 -97.23
N PRO A 2 -39.72 3.81 -96.93
CA PRO A 2 -40.91 3.31 -97.61
C PRO A 2 -41.00 3.83 -99.06
N HIS A 3 -41.85 3.22 -99.87
CA HIS A 3 -42.11 3.56 -101.26
C HIS A 3 -43.62 3.78 -101.50
N VAL A 4 -43.93 4.53 -102.56
CA VAL A 4 -45.31 4.76 -103.01
C VAL A 4 -45.47 4.53 -104.50
N ASP A 5 -46.68 4.10 -104.88
CA ASP A 5 -47.14 3.95 -106.26
C ASP A 5 -48.19 5.03 -106.57
N VAL A 6 -48.11 5.62 -107.76
CA VAL A 6 -49.04 6.64 -108.25
C VAL A 6 -49.94 6.03 -109.32
N TYR A 7 -51.26 6.08 -109.08
CA TYR A 7 -52.27 5.57 -110.00
C TYR A 7 -53.10 6.71 -110.61
N ASP A 8 -53.31 6.66 -111.92
CA ASP A 8 -54.41 7.35 -112.61
C ASP A 8 -55.70 6.58 -112.33
N ARG A 9 -56.66 7.22 -111.66
CA ARG A 9 -57.99 6.67 -111.32
C ARG A 9 -59.13 7.43 -112.01
N THR A 10 -58.84 8.07 -113.15
CA THR A 10 -59.83 8.75 -114.02
C THR A 10 -60.87 7.78 -114.60
N ASP A 11 -60.52 6.49 -114.62
CA ASP A 11 -61.47 5.38 -114.62
C ASP A 11 -61.34 4.63 -113.28
N PRO A 12 -62.24 4.86 -112.30
CA PRO A 12 -62.16 4.22 -110.99
C PRO A 12 -62.28 2.69 -111.03
N ALA A 13 -62.86 2.12 -112.10
CA ALA A 13 -63.01 0.68 -112.28
C ALA A 13 -61.77 0.01 -112.91
N ASN A 14 -60.86 0.79 -113.49
CA ASN A 14 -59.64 0.31 -114.13
C ASN A 14 -58.45 1.27 -113.87
N PRO A 15 -57.98 1.37 -112.61
CA PRO A 15 -56.90 2.28 -112.23
C PRO A 15 -55.57 1.86 -112.85
N LYS A 16 -54.83 2.82 -113.41
CA LYS A 16 -53.58 2.58 -114.15
C LYS A 16 -52.37 3.08 -113.37
N LEU A 17 -51.37 2.25 -113.20
CA LEU A 17 -50.09 2.64 -112.59
C LEU A 17 -49.35 3.61 -113.52
N VAL A 18 -49.01 4.81 -113.02
CA VAL A 18 -48.34 5.89 -113.78
C VAL A 18 -46.91 6.14 -113.32
N ARG A 19 -46.62 5.90 -112.04
CA ARG A 19 -45.25 5.89 -111.49
C ARG A 19 -45.20 4.84 -110.39
N GLU A 20 -44.24 3.92 -110.43
CA GLU A 20 -44.08 2.89 -109.40
C GLU A 20 -42.87 3.12 -108.50
N ASN A 21 -42.88 2.46 -107.35
CA ASN A 21 -41.75 2.27 -106.44
C ASN A 21 -40.97 3.56 -106.12
N THR A 22 -41.66 4.70 -105.99
CA THR A 22 -40.99 5.98 -105.77
C THR A 22 -40.63 6.10 -104.29
N PRO A 23 -39.34 6.23 -103.93
CA PRO A 23 -38.92 6.19 -102.54
C PRO A 23 -39.30 7.49 -101.82
N MET A 24 -39.82 7.35 -100.60
CA MET A 24 -40.11 8.46 -99.70
C MET A 24 -38.81 8.92 -99.04
N ARG A 25 -38.54 10.24 -99.05
CA ARG A 25 -37.45 10.81 -98.26
C ARG A 25 -37.94 11.15 -96.86
N LEU A 26 -37.03 11.18 -95.91
CA LEU A 26 -37.30 11.73 -94.60
C LEU A 26 -37.19 13.27 -94.68
N GLU A 27 -38.18 13.99 -94.18
CA GLU A 27 -38.11 15.43 -93.94
C GLU A 27 -38.35 15.71 -92.46
N GLU A 28 -37.54 16.60 -91.86
CA GLU A 28 -37.89 17.15 -90.55
C GLU A 28 -39.16 18.01 -90.66
N ASP A 29 -39.95 18.01 -89.59
CA ASP A 29 -41.11 18.89 -89.49
C ASP A 29 -40.62 20.34 -89.27
N PRO A 30 -40.87 21.29 -90.20
CA PRO A 30 -40.40 22.66 -90.06
C PRO A 30 -41.07 23.42 -88.90
N THR A 31 -42.09 22.84 -88.25
CA THR A 31 -42.78 23.39 -87.08
C THR A 31 -42.36 22.72 -85.77
N VAL A 32 -41.75 21.52 -85.82
CA VAL A 32 -41.30 20.76 -84.64
C VAL A 32 -39.95 20.09 -84.96
N PRO A 33 -38.81 20.70 -84.58
CA PRO A 33 -37.50 20.09 -84.79
C PRO A 33 -37.40 18.70 -84.14
N GLY A 34 -36.56 17.81 -84.67
CA GLY A 34 -36.42 16.43 -84.17
C GLY A 34 -37.64 15.51 -84.36
N ARG A 35 -38.82 16.05 -84.72
CA ARG A 35 -39.91 15.30 -85.36
C ARG A 35 -39.60 15.20 -86.85
N ALA A 36 -39.77 14.02 -87.40
CA ALA A 36 -39.56 13.79 -88.82
C ALA A 36 -40.71 12.96 -89.40
N ARG A 37 -41.03 13.23 -90.67
CA ARG A 37 -42.08 12.59 -91.46
C ARG A 37 -41.47 11.99 -92.73
N TRP A 38 -42.02 10.87 -93.18
CA TRP A 38 -41.74 10.40 -94.54
C TRP A 38 -42.58 11.21 -95.53
N VAL A 39 -41.94 11.71 -96.58
CA VAL A 39 -42.53 12.56 -97.62
C VAL A 39 -42.14 12.05 -99.00
N ALA A 40 -43.13 11.87 -99.87
CA ALA A 40 -42.94 11.53 -101.28
C ALA A 40 -43.27 12.75 -102.16
N ASN A 41 -42.42 13.09 -103.14
CA ASN A 41 -42.74 14.14 -104.12
C ASN A 41 -43.16 13.53 -105.47
N MET A 42 -44.43 13.68 -105.82
CA MET A 42 -44.94 13.28 -107.14
C MET A 42 -45.11 14.47 -108.07
N ASP A 43 -44.04 15.25 -108.24
CA ASP A 43 -44.07 16.43 -109.11
C ASP A 43 -44.14 16.03 -110.60
N HIS A 44 -44.64 16.95 -111.44
CA HIS A 44 -44.72 16.84 -112.90
C HIS A 44 -45.61 15.70 -113.45
N LEU A 45 -46.64 15.30 -112.71
CA LEU A 45 -47.66 14.38 -113.23
C LEU A 45 -48.55 15.04 -114.33
N PRO A 46 -48.87 14.34 -115.43
CA PRO A 46 -49.75 14.84 -116.50
C PRO A 46 -51.14 15.32 -116.04
N LYS A 47 -51.59 16.47 -116.54
CA LYS A 47 -52.90 17.05 -116.12
C LYS A 47 -54.12 16.38 -116.76
N TYR A 48 -53.93 15.82 -117.95
CA TYR A 48 -55.00 15.36 -118.84
C TYR A 48 -54.66 13.99 -119.41
N THR A 49 -55.70 13.23 -119.76
CA THR A 49 -55.60 11.99 -120.54
C THR A 49 -54.87 12.24 -121.87
N SER A 50 -54.29 11.20 -122.47
CA SER A 50 -53.42 11.34 -123.67
C SER A 50 -54.13 11.84 -124.94
N ASP A 51 -55.46 11.85 -124.95
CA ASP A 51 -56.33 12.46 -125.96
C ASP A 51 -56.73 13.92 -125.64
N GLY A 52 -56.34 14.43 -124.46
CA GLY A 52 -56.65 15.76 -123.94
C GLY A 52 -58.09 15.96 -123.44
N THR A 53 -58.94 14.92 -123.40
CA THR A 53 -60.39 15.11 -123.20
C THR A 53 -60.84 15.15 -121.74
N LYS A 54 -60.10 14.52 -120.82
CA LYS A 54 -60.41 14.48 -119.37
C LYS A 54 -59.22 14.92 -118.54
N ALA A 55 -59.51 15.57 -117.41
CA ALA A 55 -58.53 15.77 -116.34
C ALA A 55 -58.12 14.41 -115.76
N ILE A 56 -56.84 14.20 -115.46
CA ILE A 56 -56.42 13.02 -114.70
C ILE A 56 -56.62 13.25 -113.20
N ILE A 57 -57.23 12.26 -112.55
CA ILE A 57 -57.36 12.17 -111.10
C ILE A 57 -56.32 11.17 -110.61
N TYR A 58 -55.38 11.65 -109.79
CA TYR A 58 -54.33 10.83 -109.21
C TYR A 58 -54.69 10.34 -107.80
N ASP A 59 -54.25 9.12 -107.53
CA ASP A 59 -54.26 8.48 -106.21
C ASP A 59 -52.84 7.99 -105.94
N VAL A 60 -52.44 7.97 -104.66
CA VAL A 60 -51.09 7.54 -104.26
C VAL A 60 -51.20 6.52 -103.14
N VAL A 61 -50.78 5.31 -103.46
CA VAL A 61 -50.90 4.14 -102.59
C VAL A 61 -49.51 3.81 -102.04
N GLN A 62 -49.40 3.79 -100.72
CA GLN A 62 -48.21 3.33 -100.00
C GLN A 62 -48.00 1.83 -100.24
N ARG A 63 -46.78 1.41 -100.60
CA ARG A 63 -46.44 -0.01 -100.76
C ARG A 63 -46.26 -0.69 -99.40
N GLU A 64 -45.39 -0.16 -98.56
CA GLU A 64 -45.08 -0.69 -97.24
C GLU A 64 -45.72 0.17 -96.15
N ASN A 65 -46.86 -0.28 -95.61
CA ASN A 65 -47.51 0.36 -94.46
C ASN A 65 -46.59 0.35 -93.23
N TYR A 66 -46.45 1.49 -92.55
CA TYR A 66 -45.48 1.69 -91.46
C TYR A 66 -46.16 1.58 -90.08
N PRO A 67 -45.85 0.55 -89.25
CA PRO A 67 -46.55 0.30 -88.00
C PRO A 67 -46.53 1.50 -87.04
N GLY A 68 -47.72 2.00 -86.71
CA GLY A 68 -47.88 3.06 -85.72
C GLY A 68 -47.40 4.44 -86.17
N TYR A 69 -47.39 4.70 -87.48
CA TYR A 69 -47.52 6.05 -88.02
C TYR A 69 -48.98 6.27 -88.45
N HIS A 70 -49.43 7.53 -88.47
CA HIS A 70 -50.68 7.94 -89.09
C HIS A 70 -50.38 8.53 -90.47
N THR A 71 -50.84 7.82 -91.50
CA THR A 71 -50.67 8.14 -92.91
C THR A 71 -51.76 9.08 -93.39
N GLU A 72 -51.41 10.30 -93.79
CA GLU A 72 -52.32 11.20 -94.53
C GLU A 72 -51.93 11.21 -96.02
N GLN A 73 -52.92 11.04 -96.91
CA GLN A 73 -52.74 11.00 -98.37
C GLN A 73 -53.26 12.30 -98.98
N ILE A 74 -52.37 13.12 -99.53
CA ILE A 74 -52.66 14.49 -99.96
C ILE A 74 -52.27 14.67 -101.44
N THR A 75 -53.26 14.62 -102.33
CA THR A 75 -53.10 14.90 -103.77
C THR A 75 -53.72 16.24 -104.13
N ASN A 76 -52.88 17.25 -104.40
CA ASN A 76 -53.31 18.62 -104.64
C ASN A 76 -52.88 19.14 -106.03
N PRO A 77 -53.71 19.96 -106.70
CA PRO A 77 -53.29 20.71 -107.89
C PRO A 77 -52.42 21.91 -107.46
N THR A 78 -51.38 22.20 -108.23
CA THR A 78 -50.44 23.29 -107.93
C THR A 78 -50.24 24.29 -109.07
N ASP A 79 -49.85 25.51 -108.69
CA ASP A 79 -49.27 26.49 -109.60
C ASP A 79 -47.80 26.17 -109.95
N GLY A 80 -47.22 26.96 -110.85
CA GLY A 80 -45.88 26.70 -111.42
C GLY A 80 -44.72 26.82 -110.44
N SER A 81 -45.00 27.21 -109.19
CA SER A 81 -44.05 27.30 -108.08
C SER A 81 -44.36 26.29 -106.96
N GLY A 82 -45.37 25.43 -107.14
CA GLY A 82 -45.75 24.38 -106.19
C GLY A 82 -46.81 24.79 -105.16
N ASN A 83 -47.40 25.99 -105.25
CA ASN A 83 -48.45 26.41 -104.32
C ASN A 83 -49.78 25.69 -104.64
N ILE A 84 -50.48 25.21 -103.62
CA ILE A 84 -51.78 24.52 -103.76
C ILE A 84 -52.84 25.52 -104.25
N ILE A 85 -53.63 25.14 -105.27
CA ILE A 85 -54.70 25.98 -105.83
C ILE A 85 -56.02 25.23 -106.00
N SER A 86 -57.14 25.93 -105.83
CA SER A 86 -58.48 25.35 -105.95
C SER A 86 -58.85 25.04 -107.41
N ILE A 87 -59.36 23.83 -107.67
CA ILE A 87 -59.93 23.41 -108.95
C ILE A 87 -61.18 24.25 -109.25
N ARG A 88 -61.42 24.61 -110.53
CA ARG A 88 -62.62 25.37 -110.95
C ARG A 88 -63.30 24.79 -112.18
N ASP A 89 -64.61 25.03 -112.30
CA ASP A 89 -65.45 24.59 -113.42
C ASP A 89 -65.33 25.49 -114.66
N GLY A 90 -66.13 25.19 -115.69
CA GLY A 90 -66.20 25.99 -116.92
C GLY A 90 -66.66 27.45 -116.71
N ALA A 91 -67.42 27.71 -115.64
CA ALA A 91 -67.99 29.02 -115.28
C ALA A 91 -67.14 29.80 -114.24
N GLY A 92 -66.15 29.16 -113.62
CA GLY A 92 -65.25 29.73 -112.61
C GLY A 92 -65.58 29.39 -111.16
N ASN A 93 -66.62 28.58 -110.88
CA ASN A 93 -66.94 28.11 -109.52
C ASN A 93 -65.87 27.13 -109.03
N VAL A 94 -65.64 27.05 -107.72
CA VAL A 94 -64.72 26.04 -107.15
C VAL A 94 -65.38 24.66 -107.19
N ILE A 95 -64.68 23.66 -107.72
CA ILE A 95 -65.09 22.25 -107.69
C ILE A 95 -64.41 21.58 -106.49
N THR A 96 -65.19 20.88 -105.67
CA THR A 96 -64.69 20.03 -104.58
C THR A 96 -64.54 18.56 -104.97
N ASP A 97 -65.22 18.09 -106.03
CA ASP A 97 -65.09 16.73 -106.57
C ASP A 97 -64.90 16.79 -108.11
N PRO A 98 -63.66 16.54 -108.62
CA PRO A 98 -63.37 16.59 -110.05
C PRO A 98 -63.90 15.37 -110.84
N THR A 99 -64.50 14.36 -110.19
CA THR A 99 -65.13 13.23 -110.91
C THR A 99 -66.47 13.61 -111.56
N VAL A 100 -67.18 14.59 -110.98
CA VAL A 100 -68.59 14.89 -111.30
C VAL A 100 -68.74 15.95 -112.40
N THR A 101 -67.76 16.84 -112.58
CA THR A 101 -67.78 17.90 -113.59
C THR A 101 -66.40 18.12 -114.20
N THR A 102 -66.32 18.29 -115.54
CA THR A 102 -65.05 18.47 -116.25
C THR A 102 -64.35 19.76 -115.81
N PRO A 103 -63.19 19.69 -115.13
CA PRO A 103 -62.59 20.88 -114.52
C PRO A 103 -61.74 21.67 -115.51
N ARG A 104 -61.77 23.00 -115.40
CA ARG A 104 -61.04 23.94 -116.25
C ARG A 104 -59.64 24.21 -115.68
N LEU A 105 -58.75 23.23 -115.81
CA LEU A 105 -57.38 23.21 -115.25
C LEU A 105 -56.39 24.23 -115.87
N SER A 106 -56.84 25.36 -116.44
CA SER A 106 -55.97 26.31 -117.15
C SER A 106 -54.86 26.91 -116.28
N ASN A 107 -55.10 27.00 -114.97
CA ASN A 107 -54.18 27.60 -114.01
C ASN A 107 -53.37 26.56 -113.22
N VAL A 108 -53.75 25.28 -113.31
CA VAL A 108 -52.97 24.17 -112.74
C VAL A 108 -51.81 23.89 -113.68
N THR A 109 -50.58 23.96 -113.19
CA THR A 109 -49.36 23.64 -113.96
C THR A 109 -48.90 22.21 -113.74
N THR A 110 -49.20 21.68 -112.57
CA THR A 110 -48.68 20.42 -112.05
C THR A 110 -49.68 19.86 -111.04
N TRP A 111 -49.72 18.54 -110.89
CA TRP A 111 -50.20 17.94 -109.65
C TRP A 111 -49.00 17.70 -108.73
N LYS A 112 -49.20 17.87 -107.43
CA LYS A 112 -48.29 17.38 -106.39
C LYS A 112 -49.08 16.44 -105.49
N ALA A 113 -48.64 15.19 -105.43
CA ALA A 113 -49.11 14.26 -104.44
C ALA A 113 -48.01 13.99 -103.40
N VAL A 114 -48.45 13.90 -102.15
CA VAL A 114 -47.64 13.65 -100.95
C VAL A 114 -48.37 12.60 -100.11
N ILE A 115 -47.62 11.65 -99.58
CA ILE A 115 -48.02 10.93 -98.37
C ILE A 115 -47.19 11.52 -97.24
N ASP A 116 -47.86 11.97 -96.19
CA ASP A 116 -47.24 12.45 -94.95
C ASP A 116 -47.46 11.37 -93.87
N GLU A 117 -46.39 10.73 -93.43
CA GLU A 117 -46.45 9.82 -92.29
C GLU A 117 -46.08 10.54 -90.99
N THR A 118 -47.03 10.67 -90.08
CA THR A 118 -46.81 11.28 -88.75
C THR A 118 -46.65 10.21 -87.67
N PRO A 119 -45.64 10.26 -86.78
CA PRO A 119 -45.47 9.25 -85.75
C PRO A 119 -46.63 9.27 -84.75
N ARG A 120 -47.13 8.09 -84.36
CA ARG A 120 -48.03 7.98 -83.20
C ARG A 120 -47.29 8.44 -81.95
N LEU A 121 -47.94 9.31 -81.18
CA LEU A 121 -47.36 9.89 -79.97
C LEU A 121 -47.89 9.19 -78.71
N ARG A 122 -47.13 9.31 -77.61
CA ARG A 122 -47.52 8.93 -76.24
C ARG A 122 -47.00 9.99 -75.26
N ASP A 123 -47.68 10.13 -74.12
CA ASP A 123 -47.18 10.92 -73.00
C ASP A 123 -46.40 10.03 -72.03
N MET A 124 -45.43 10.60 -71.29
CA MET A 124 -44.85 9.99 -70.10
C MET A 124 -45.08 10.88 -68.88
N LYS A 125 -45.89 10.39 -67.93
CA LYS A 125 -46.06 11.02 -66.62
C LYS A 125 -44.99 10.54 -65.66
N VAL A 126 -44.28 11.45 -65.04
CA VAL A 126 -43.43 11.21 -63.86
C VAL A 126 -44.25 11.53 -62.61
N VAL A 127 -44.17 10.65 -61.61
CA VAL A 127 -44.65 10.91 -60.25
C VAL A 127 -43.50 10.69 -59.27
N LYS A 128 -43.21 11.72 -58.48
CA LYS A 128 -42.18 11.72 -57.45
C LYS A 128 -42.80 11.42 -56.09
N SER A 129 -42.07 10.70 -55.26
CA SER A 129 -42.41 10.40 -53.88
C SER A 129 -41.15 10.31 -53.02
N TRP A 130 -41.34 10.36 -51.70
CA TRP A 130 -40.26 10.46 -50.72
C TRP A 130 -40.53 9.55 -49.52
N GLU A 131 -39.48 9.08 -48.86
CA GLU A 131 -39.54 8.49 -47.51
C GLU A 131 -38.48 9.17 -46.61
N GLY A 132 -38.94 9.85 -45.57
CA GLY A 132 -38.12 10.72 -44.71
C GLY A 132 -38.41 12.20 -44.96
N SER A 133 -37.39 13.04 -44.86
CA SER A 133 -37.46 14.45 -45.27
C SER A 133 -37.66 14.56 -46.79
N ILE A 134 -38.25 15.67 -47.25
CA ILE A 134 -38.38 16.01 -48.66
C ILE A 134 -37.44 17.18 -48.99
N GLU A 135 -36.87 17.19 -50.20
CA GLU A 135 -36.24 18.39 -50.76
C GLU A 135 -37.31 19.34 -51.32
N GLN A 136 -36.92 20.58 -51.63
CA GLN A 136 -37.85 21.57 -52.20
C GLN A 136 -38.25 21.23 -53.65
N SER A 137 -37.33 20.65 -54.41
CA SER A 137 -37.55 20.17 -55.78
C SER A 137 -36.53 19.11 -56.17
N VAL A 138 -36.74 18.45 -57.31
CA VAL A 138 -35.81 17.51 -57.95
C VAL A 138 -35.66 17.83 -59.42
N GLN A 139 -34.51 17.52 -60.01
CA GLN A 139 -34.24 17.71 -61.43
C GLN A 139 -34.20 16.35 -62.16
N VAL A 140 -35.01 16.20 -63.20
CA VAL A 140 -35.10 14.98 -64.01
C VAL A 140 -34.83 15.24 -65.50
N TYR A 141 -34.03 14.39 -66.12
CA TYR A 141 -33.87 14.32 -67.57
C TYR A 141 -34.81 13.27 -68.16
N LEU A 142 -35.41 13.61 -69.30
CA LEU A 142 -35.98 12.62 -70.21
C LEU A 142 -34.83 11.86 -70.88
N THR A 143 -34.90 10.53 -70.90
CA THR A 143 -33.97 9.69 -71.67
C THR A 143 -34.70 8.89 -72.75
N ARG A 144 -34.01 8.61 -73.85
CA ARG A 144 -34.44 7.66 -74.88
C ARG A 144 -33.28 6.73 -75.23
N ASN A 145 -33.50 5.42 -75.23
CA ASN A 145 -32.48 4.38 -75.35
C ASN A 145 -31.29 4.64 -74.39
N HIS A 146 -31.63 4.83 -73.10
CA HIS A 146 -30.72 5.24 -72.01
C HIS A 146 -29.91 6.54 -72.21
N THR A 147 -30.15 7.32 -73.27
CA THR A 147 -29.42 8.57 -73.55
C THR A 147 -30.31 9.77 -73.25
N ARG A 148 -29.81 10.78 -72.53
CA ARG A 148 -30.57 12.02 -72.26
C ARG A 148 -30.96 12.72 -73.57
N ILE A 149 -32.20 13.22 -73.65
CA ILE A 149 -32.72 14.01 -74.77
C ILE A 149 -33.41 15.27 -74.24
N SER A 150 -33.61 16.28 -75.09
CA SER A 150 -34.38 17.45 -74.71
C SER A 150 -35.86 17.09 -74.53
N ALA A 151 -36.49 17.68 -73.51
CA ALA A 151 -37.93 17.60 -73.27
C ALA A 151 -38.76 18.44 -74.27
N ASP A 152 -38.15 19.53 -74.75
CA ASP A 152 -38.66 20.41 -75.79
C ASP A 152 -37.64 20.38 -76.94
N PRO A 153 -37.95 19.77 -78.09
CA PRO A 153 -36.96 19.58 -79.14
C PRO A 153 -36.66 20.87 -79.92
N THR A 154 -37.36 21.98 -79.67
CA THR A 154 -36.96 23.31 -80.17
C THR A 154 -35.71 23.83 -79.46
N GLN A 155 -35.38 23.30 -78.28
CA GLN A 155 -34.25 23.73 -77.46
C GLN A 155 -32.97 22.96 -77.82
N ALA A 156 -31.94 23.69 -78.24
CA ALA A 156 -30.64 23.14 -78.65
C ALA A 156 -29.76 22.65 -77.47
N SER A 157 -30.28 22.57 -76.26
CA SER A 157 -29.55 22.15 -75.06
C SER A 157 -30.41 21.22 -74.21
N ILE A 158 -29.81 20.13 -73.74
CA ILE A 158 -30.49 19.13 -72.91
C ILE A 158 -30.54 19.67 -71.46
N THR A 159 -31.64 20.32 -71.10
CA THR A 159 -31.92 20.79 -69.74
C THR A 159 -32.76 19.77 -68.96
N PRO A 160 -32.56 19.60 -67.65
CA PRO A 160 -33.48 18.84 -66.83
C PRO A 160 -34.76 19.64 -66.58
N VAL A 161 -35.85 18.93 -66.32
CA VAL A 161 -37.11 19.49 -65.81
C VAL A 161 -37.09 19.47 -64.29
N GLU A 162 -37.55 20.55 -63.67
CA GLU A 162 -37.74 20.64 -62.23
C GLU A 162 -39.13 20.12 -61.84
N ILE A 163 -39.19 19.23 -60.84
CA ILE A 163 -40.42 18.71 -60.22
C ILE A 163 -40.41 19.11 -58.75
N SER A 164 -41.49 19.69 -58.25
CA SER A 164 -41.61 20.18 -56.88
C SER A 164 -43.00 19.92 -56.32
N GLU A 165 -43.25 20.35 -55.08
CA GLU A 165 -44.61 20.38 -54.51
C GLU A 165 -45.58 21.19 -55.38
N HIS A 166 -45.11 22.18 -56.17
CA HIS A 166 -45.94 22.97 -57.09
C HIS A 166 -45.29 23.09 -58.48
N THR A 167 -45.11 21.94 -59.18
CA THR A 167 -44.53 21.91 -60.54
C THR A 167 -45.32 22.81 -61.50
N PRO A 168 -44.72 23.84 -62.13
CA PRO A 168 -45.43 24.77 -62.99
C PRO A 168 -46.12 24.08 -64.18
N GLY A 169 -47.41 24.39 -64.38
CA GLY A 169 -48.20 23.88 -65.51
C GLY A 169 -48.74 22.45 -65.35
N GLN A 170 -48.59 21.84 -64.17
CA GLN A 170 -49.14 20.51 -63.85
C GLN A 170 -50.35 20.63 -62.90
N SER A 171 -51.20 19.60 -62.87
CA SER A 171 -52.38 19.54 -61.98
C SER A 171 -52.12 18.85 -60.64
N ASP A 172 -51.06 18.04 -60.56
CA ASP A 172 -50.77 17.19 -59.41
C ASP A 172 -49.37 17.54 -58.89
N ASP A 173 -49.29 17.86 -57.60
CA ASP A 173 -48.06 18.09 -56.85
C ASP A 173 -47.07 16.92 -57.04
N TRP A 174 -45.77 17.21 -57.05
CA TRP A 174 -44.71 16.23 -57.26
C TRP A 174 -44.82 15.40 -58.56
N SER A 175 -45.47 15.94 -59.60
CA SER A 175 -45.55 15.30 -60.91
C SER A 175 -45.04 16.18 -62.06
N TYR A 176 -44.78 15.55 -63.21
CA TYR A 176 -44.59 16.22 -64.50
C TYR A 176 -45.03 15.31 -65.65
N VAL A 177 -45.47 15.87 -66.78
CA VAL A 177 -45.83 15.11 -67.99
C VAL A 177 -44.97 15.57 -69.17
N PHE A 178 -44.09 14.69 -69.64
CA PHE A 178 -43.48 14.81 -70.96
C PHE A 178 -44.53 14.42 -71.99
N ARG A 179 -44.80 15.31 -72.95
CA ARG A 179 -45.86 15.14 -73.95
C ARG A 179 -45.32 14.78 -75.31
N ASP A 180 -46.21 14.30 -76.18
CA ASP A 180 -45.98 14.25 -77.63
C ASP A 180 -44.75 13.41 -78.04
N LEU A 181 -44.39 12.40 -77.24
CA LEU A 181 -43.21 11.56 -77.47
C LEU A 181 -43.52 10.51 -78.56
N PRO A 182 -42.73 10.39 -79.65
CA PRO A 182 -42.93 9.34 -80.65
C PRO A 182 -42.87 7.94 -80.03
N TYR A 183 -43.96 7.18 -80.13
CA TYR A 183 -44.10 5.83 -79.57
C TYR A 183 -43.10 4.86 -80.22
N TRP A 184 -42.87 5.01 -81.52
CA TRP A 184 -41.90 4.24 -82.29
C TRP A 184 -40.66 5.10 -82.58
N MET A 185 -39.52 4.44 -82.73
CA MET A 185 -38.33 5.01 -83.34
C MET A 185 -38.58 5.31 -84.81
N ILE A 186 -37.67 6.07 -85.42
CA ILE A 186 -37.72 6.51 -86.83
C ILE A 186 -37.66 5.35 -87.86
N ASP A 187 -37.50 4.11 -87.39
CA ASP A 187 -37.51 2.88 -88.17
C ASP A 187 -38.90 2.22 -88.28
N GLY A 188 -39.91 2.73 -87.57
CA GLY A 188 -41.29 2.24 -87.56
C GLY A 188 -41.48 0.82 -87.01
N GLN A 189 -40.46 0.27 -86.33
CA GLN A 189 -40.43 -1.15 -85.92
C GLN A 189 -39.87 -1.34 -84.51
N THR A 190 -38.94 -0.49 -84.07
CA THR A 190 -38.44 -0.45 -82.70
C THR A 190 -39.33 0.48 -81.89
N VAL A 191 -39.94 -0.01 -80.80
CA VAL A 191 -40.62 0.87 -79.82
C VAL A 191 -39.57 1.77 -79.18
N ALA A 192 -39.85 3.06 -79.07
CA ALA A 192 -38.93 4.00 -78.43
C ALA A 192 -38.90 3.74 -76.91
N ASP A 193 -37.76 3.26 -76.42
CA ASP A 193 -37.49 3.06 -74.99
C ASP A 193 -37.26 4.42 -74.33
N TYR A 194 -38.26 4.93 -73.61
CA TYR A 194 -38.12 6.16 -72.82
C TYR A 194 -37.94 5.86 -71.34
N GLY A 195 -36.99 6.55 -70.73
CA GLY A 195 -36.73 6.51 -69.30
C GLY A 195 -36.64 7.89 -68.68
N ILE A 196 -36.36 7.89 -67.39
CA ILE A 196 -36.07 9.09 -66.60
C ILE A 196 -34.69 8.92 -65.98
N GLU A 197 -33.95 10.01 -65.84
CA GLU A 197 -32.71 10.07 -65.05
C GLU A 197 -32.81 11.29 -64.12
N GLU A 198 -32.93 11.06 -62.80
CA GLU A 198 -32.84 12.14 -61.83
C GLU A 198 -31.37 12.55 -61.61
N VAL A 199 -31.14 13.85 -61.43
CA VAL A 199 -29.90 14.34 -60.82
C VAL A 199 -29.75 13.69 -59.44
N GLN A 200 -28.60 13.07 -59.17
CA GLN A 200 -28.36 12.38 -57.90
C GLN A 200 -28.52 13.34 -56.72
N ILE A 201 -29.46 13.02 -55.83
CA ILE A 201 -29.76 13.83 -54.64
C ILE A 201 -28.93 13.27 -53.47
N PRO A 202 -27.97 14.02 -52.93
CA PRO A 202 -27.08 13.49 -51.92
C PRO A 202 -27.82 13.11 -50.64
N GLY A 203 -27.43 11.98 -50.04
CA GLY A 203 -28.10 11.45 -48.85
C GLY A 203 -29.43 10.74 -49.10
N TYR A 204 -29.81 10.42 -50.34
CA TYR A 204 -30.99 9.59 -50.64
C TYR A 204 -30.65 8.35 -51.47
N VAL A 205 -31.31 7.23 -51.16
CA VAL A 205 -31.37 6.05 -52.03
C VAL A 205 -32.57 6.20 -52.95
N GLN A 206 -32.30 6.31 -54.24
CA GLN A 206 -33.31 6.35 -55.29
C GLN A 206 -33.78 4.94 -55.66
N THR A 207 -35.07 4.83 -55.96
CA THR A 207 -35.62 3.78 -56.82
C THR A 207 -36.47 4.41 -57.93
N LEU A 208 -36.34 3.91 -59.14
CA LEU A 208 -37.10 4.32 -60.32
C LEU A 208 -37.75 3.08 -60.94
N GLN A 209 -39.04 3.17 -61.27
CA GLN A 209 -39.77 2.17 -62.03
C GLN A 209 -40.56 2.85 -63.14
N VAL A 210 -40.23 2.55 -64.41
CA VAL A 210 -41.07 2.93 -65.55
C VAL A 210 -42.00 1.75 -65.87
N VAL A 211 -43.30 2.03 -66.03
CA VAL A 211 -44.31 1.06 -66.44
C VAL A 211 -45.19 1.62 -67.54
N GLU A 212 -45.84 0.76 -68.31
CA GLU A 212 -46.85 1.19 -69.27
C GLU A 212 -48.16 1.58 -68.57
N ASP A 213 -48.79 2.66 -69.04
CA ASP A 213 -50.10 3.13 -68.58
C ASP A 213 -51.03 3.29 -69.79
N GLY A 214 -51.67 2.18 -70.18
CA GLY A 214 -52.46 2.08 -71.40
C GLY A 214 -51.60 2.23 -72.66
N GLN A 215 -51.57 3.43 -73.23
CA GLN A 215 -50.69 3.78 -74.37
C GLN A 215 -49.53 4.69 -73.96
N ASN A 216 -49.58 5.24 -72.74
CA ASN A 216 -48.61 6.16 -72.17
C ASN A 216 -47.57 5.42 -71.32
N LEU A 217 -46.68 6.16 -70.68
CA LEU A 217 -45.75 5.65 -69.67
C LEU A 217 -45.98 6.35 -68.33
N LEU A 218 -45.77 5.61 -67.24
CA LEU A 218 -45.77 6.12 -65.88
C LEU A 218 -44.42 5.80 -65.22
N ALA A 219 -43.61 6.83 -65.01
CA ALA A 219 -42.34 6.75 -64.29
C ALA A 219 -42.58 7.08 -62.81
N LYS A 220 -42.45 6.06 -61.95
CA LYS A 220 -42.54 6.20 -60.50
C LYS A 220 -41.15 6.37 -59.92
N LEU A 221 -40.89 7.54 -59.35
CA LEU A 221 -39.60 7.95 -58.80
C LEU A 221 -39.75 8.08 -57.27
N HIS A 222 -38.92 7.37 -56.51
CA HIS A 222 -39.04 7.31 -55.05
C HIS A 222 -37.68 7.39 -54.38
N ASN A 223 -37.48 8.40 -53.52
CA ASN A 223 -36.22 8.58 -52.80
C ASN A 223 -36.41 8.40 -51.29
N LYS A 224 -35.69 7.43 -50.73
CA LYS A 224 -35.63 7.16 -49.29
C LYS A 224 -34.40 7.84 -48.70
N ARG A 225 -34.55 8.62 -47.63
CA ARG A 225 -33.41 9.30 -46.99
C ARG A 225 -32.48 8.30 -46.30
N SER A 226 -31.18 8.45 -46.52
CA SER A 226 -30.13 7.66 -45.85
C SER A 226 -29.95 8.18 -44.43
N ILE A 227 -30.31 7.34 -43.46
CA ILE A 227 -30.25 7.65 -42.04
C ILE A 227 -29.41 6.62 -41.29
N ILE A 228 -28.78 7.07 -40.21
CA ILE A 228 -27.97 6.27 -39.29
C ILE A 228 -28.36 6.55 -37.84
N ASP A 229 -28.05 5.60 -36.97
CA ASP A 229 -28.24 5.68 -35.54
C ASP A 229 -26.86 5.78 -34.85
N ILE A 230 -26.70 6.75 -33.94
CA ILE A 230 -25.45 7.01 -33.21
C ILE A 230 -25.64 6.69 -31.73
N THR A 231 -25.00 5.62 -31.26
CA THR A 231 -25.00 5.26 -29.84
C THR A 231 -23.85 5.96 -29.11
N ALA A 232 -24.21 6.91 -28.26
CA ALA A 232 -23.35 7.46 -27.23
C ALA A 232 -23.16 6.44 -26.08
N LYS A 233 -21.94 6.39 -25.53
CA LYS A 233 -21.59 5.57 -24.37
C LYS A 233 -20.87 6.42 -23.33
N LYS A 234 -21.28 6.28 -22.08
CA LYS A 234 -20.63 6.85 -20.90
C LYS A 234 -20.07 5.73 -20.05
N LYS A 235 -18.78 5.79 -19.72
CA LYS A 235 -18.15 4.90 -18.74
C LYS A 235 -17.71 5.66 -17.49
N TRP A 236 -17.69 4.96 -16.37
CA TRP A 236 -17.25 5.46 -15.07
C TRP A 236 -16.11 4.59 -14.52
N ASN A 237 -14.91 5.15 -14.45
CA ASN A 237 -13.73 4.49 -13.88
C ASN A 237 -13.48 5.01 -12.45
N ASP A 238 -14.36 4.60 -11.53
CA ASP A 238 -14.39 5.04 -10.13
C ASP A 238 -14.58 3.89 -9.11
N HIS A 239 -14.31 2.65 -9.54
CA HIS A 239 -14.51 1.43 -8.76
C HIS A 239 -15.98 1.18 -8.38
N SER A 240 -16.87 1.24 -9.37
CA SER A 240 -18.31 0.99 -9.23
C SER A 240 -19.00 1.90 -8.21
N ASP A 241 -18.64 3.19 -8.22
CA ASP A 241 -19.09 4.24 -7.30
C ASP A 241 -18.96 3.86 -5.81
N ALA A 242 -17.88 3.14 -5.44
CA ALA A 242 -17.56 2.76 -4.06
C ALA A 242 -17.36 3.94 -3.08
N LEU A 243 -17.48 5.18 -3.56
CA LEU A 243 -17.35 6.41 -2.81
C LEU A 243 -18.66 7.24 -2.77
N SER A 244 -19.71 6.83 -3.51
CA SER A 244 -20.96 7.57 -3.69
C SER A 244 -20.76 9.02 -4.15
N LEU A 245 -19.86 9.19 -5.12
CA LEU A 245 -19.47 10.47 -5.71
C LEU A 245 -20.04 10.67 -7.12
N ARG A 246 -20.56 9.62 -7.76
CA ARG A 246 -21.12 9.69 -9.11
C ARG A 246 -22.41 10.52 -9.12
N PRO A 247 -22.60 11.46 -10.06
CA PRO A 247 -23.88 12.15 -10.21
C PRO A 247 -24.95 11.18 -10.74
N ASN A 248 -26.23 11.45 -10.43
CA ASN A 248 -27.35 10.63 -10.92
C ASN A 248 -27.56 10.72 -12.44
N SER A 249 -27.02 11.76 -13.07
CA SER A 249 -27.12 12.03 -14.51
C SER A 249 -25.99 12.96 -14.97
N VAL A 250 -25.66 12.92 -16.25
CA VAL A 250 -24.78 13.88 -16.94
C VAL A 250 -25.41 14.31 -18.27
N ASP A 251 -25.09 15.50 -18.75
CA ASP A 251 -25.58 16.02 -20.02
C ASP A 251 -24.51 15.85 -21.12
N PHE A 252 -24.94 15.39 -22.29
CA PHE A 252 -24.10 15.26 -23.49
C PHE A 252 -24.60 16.15 -24.62
N THR A 253 -23.69 16.70 -25.39
CA THR A 253 -23.99 17.34 -26.69
C THR A 253 -23.54 16.43 -27.82
N LEU A 254 -24.48 16.04 -28.69
CA LEU A 254 -24.19 15.48 -29.99
C LEU A 254 -23.91 16.64 -30.96
N THR A 255 -22.75 16.59 -31.60
CA THR A 255 -22.33 17.51 -32.66
C THR A 255 -22.10 16.74 -33.97
N ARG A 256 -22.10 17.46 -35.09
CA ARG A 256 -21.69 16.92 -36.40
C ARG A 256 -20.75 17.87 -37.14
N THR A 257 -19.90 17.30 -37.98
CA THR A 257 -19.04 18.01 -38.94
C THR A 257 -19.06 17.28 -40.29
N THR A 258 -18.52 17.90 -41.33
CA THR A 258 -18.13 17.20 -42.57
C THR A 258 -16.64 17.39 -42.84
N GLN A 259 -16.08 16.62 -43.77
CA GLN A 259 -14.67 16.77 -44.15
C GLN A 259 -14.36 18.16 -44.73
N ASN A 260 -15.32 18.78 -45.43
CA ASN A 260 -15.17 20.11 -46.03
C ASN A 260 -15.65 21.25 -45.11
N ASN A 261 -16.46 20.95 -44.08
CA ASN A 261 -16.83 21.90 -43.03
C ASN A 261 -16.53 21.32 -41.63
N PRO A 262 -15.32 21.56 -41.08
CA PRO A 262 -14.89 21.01 -39.79
C PRO A 262 -15.40 21.79 -38.57
N LEU A 263 -16.25 22.81 -38.74
CA LEU A 263 -16.87 23.55 -37.63
C LEU A 263 -18.02 22.72 -37.03
N PRO A 264 -17.97 22.33 -35.73
CA PRO A 264 -19.02 21.50 -35.13
C PRO A 264 -20.36 22.21 -35.06
N GLU A 265 -21.38 21.63 -35.68
CA GLU A 265 -22.77 22.02 -35.54
C GLU A 265 -23.41 21.22 -34.39
N LEU A 266 -24.10 21.90 -33.46
CA LEU A 266 -24.86 21.24 -32.39
C LEU A 266 -26.13 20.60 -32.98
N VAL A 267 -26.28 19.29 -32.79
CA VAL A 267 -27.43 18.51 -33.28
C VAL A 267 -28.49 18.36 -32.19
N GLN A 268 -28.08 17.93 -31.00
CA GLN A 268 -28.97 17.70 -29.85
C GLN A 268 -28.18 17.73 -28.54
N THR A 269 -28.80 18.22 -27.46
CA THR A 269 -28.34 17.99 -26.09
C THR A 269 -29.22 16.92 -25.44
N GLN A 270 -28.62 15.98 -24.70
CA GLN A 270 -29.32 14.87 -24.06
C GLN A 270 -28.78 14.60 -22.65
N THR A 271 -29.67 14.66 -21.66
CA THR A 271 -29.40 14.14 -20.31
C THR A 271 -29.40 12.62 -20.31
N LEU A 272 -28.34 12.01 -19.80
CA LEU A 272 -28.23 10.57 -19.60
C LEU A 272 -28.12 10.23 -18.11
N SER A 273 -29.00 9.36 -17.65
CA SER A 273 -28.98 8.73 -16.32
C SER A 273 -28.89 7.21 -16.48
N GLY A 274 -28.17 6.52 -15.61
CA GLY A 274 -28.06 5.07 -15.66
C GLY A 274 -27.64 4.44 -14.33
N THR A 275 -27.49 3.12 -14.34
CA THR A 275 -27.06 2.31 -13.18
C THR A 275 -25.90 1.40 -13.58
N GLY A 276 -24.96 1.18 -12.66
CA GLY A 276 -23.69 0.54 -13.01
C GLY A 276 -22.80 1.44 -13.87
N ASP A 277 -21.73 0.87 -14.42
CA ASP A 277 -20.53 1.64 -14.80
C ASP A 277 -20.45 1.97 -16.29
N GLU A 278 -21.34 1.41 -17.11
CA GLU A 278 -21.56 1.81 -18.50
C GLU A 278 -23.02 2.26 -18.69
N TRP A 279 -23.24 3.48 -19.18
CA TRP A 279 -24.55 4.00 -19.60
C TRP A 279 -24.52 4.22 -21.11
N SER A 280 -25.68 4.16 -21.78
CA SER A 280 -25.76 4.42 -23.22
C SER A 280 -27.07 5.09 -23.64
N TYR A 281 -27.01 5.81 -24.75
CA TYR A 281 -28.14 6.46 -25.40
C TYR A 281 -27.95 6.41 -26.92
N THR A 282 -29.01 6.12 -27.67
CA THR A 282 -28.96 6.14 -29.14
C THR A 282 -29.73 7.33 -29.68
N PHE A 283 -29.02 8.20 -30.40
CA PHE A 283 -29.62 9.22 -31.26
C PHE A 283 -29.99 8.56 -32.60
N SER A 284 -31.28 8.32 -32.81
CA SER A 284 -31.79 7.60 -33.99
C SER A 284 -32.22 8.53 -35.13
N GLN A 285 -32.30 7.99 -36.35
CA GLN A 285 -32.78 8.67 -37.56
C GLN A 285 -31.98 9.91 -37.98
N LEU A 286 -30.68 9.97 -37.65
CA LEU A 286 -29.80 11.06 -38.04
C LEU A 286 -29.43 10.97 -39.53
N PRO A 287 -29.35 12.07 -40.29
CA PRO A 287 -28.93 12.02 -41.69
C PRO A 287 -27.48 11.55 -41.81
N GLU A 288 -27.21 10.64 -42.75
CA GLU A 288 -25.87 10.10 -42.98
C GLU A 288 -24.95 11.07 -43.77
N PHE A 289 -25.55 11.94 -44.59
CA PHE A 289 -24.86 12.89 -45.47
C PHE A 289 -25.47 14.29 -45.38
N ASP A 290 -24.67 15.30 -45.71
CA ASP A 290 -25.10 16.69 -45.88
C ASP A 290 -25.73 16.95 -47.27
N HIS A 291 -26.15 18.18 -47.51
CA HIS A 291 -26.74 18.61 -48.79
C HIS A 291 -25.78 18.58 -50.01
N ASN A 292 -24.45 18.53 -49.80
CA ASN A 292 -23.46 18.39 -50.87
C ASN A 292 -23.11 16.92 -51.15
N GLY A 293 -23.39 16.02 -50.20
CA GLY A 293 -23.01 14.61 -50.25
C GLY A 293 -21.77 14.25 -49.44
N ASP A 294 -21.27 15.17 -48.62
CA ASP A 294 -20.26 14.82 -47.63
C ASP A 294 -20.91 14.00 -46.50
N ARG A 295 -20.25 12.90 -46.11
CA ARG A 295 -20.68 12.10 -44.97
C ARG A 295 -20.53 12.91 -43.68
N TYR A 296 -21.56 12.93 -42.84
CA TYR A 296 -21.46 13.53 -41.52
C TYR A 296 -20.59 12.68 -40.59
N ILE A 297 -19.68 13.34 -39.88
CA ILE A 297 -18.93 12.78 -38.75
C ILE A 297 -19.63 13.26 -37.48
N TYR A 298 -20.21 12.33 -36.72
CA TYR A 298 -20.91 12.63 -35.48
C TYR A 298 -20.01 12.44 -34.28
N LYS A 299 -19.98 13.41 -33.37
CA LYS A 299 -19.17 13.40 -32.14
C LYS A 299 -20.00 13.79 -30.91
N VAL A 300 -19.81 13.05 -29.83
CA VAL A 300 -20.41 13.28 -28.51
C VAL A 300 -19.37 13.98 -27.61
N GLU A 301 -19.81 14.99 -26.88
CA GLU A 301 -19.00 15.70 -25.86
C GLU A 301 -19.80 15.83 -24.55
N GLU A 302 -19.11 15.79 -23.40
CA GLU A 302 -19.75 15.95 -22.08
C GLU A 302 -19.84 17.43 -21.70
N VAL A 303 -21.02 17.86 -21.25
CA VAL A 303 -21.23 19.20 -20.70
C VAL A 303 -20.58 19.27 -19.33
N VAL A 304 -19.43 19.95 -19.25
CA VAL A 304 -18.68 20.11 -18.00
C VAL A 304 -19.48 20.97 -17.02
N VAL A 305 -19.91 20.34 -15.91
CA VAL A 305 -20.62 20.98 -14.79
C VAL A 305 -19.80 20.83 -13.49
N PRO A 306 -19.96 21.71 -12.48
CA PRO A 306 -19.19 21.65 -11.23
C PRO A 306 -19.30 20.32 -10.48
N GLN A 307 -20.41 19.59 -10.64
CA GLN A 307 -20.64 18.25 -10.08
C GLN A 307 -19.75 17.15 -10.68
N LEU A 308 -18.85 17.50 -11.61
CA LEU A 308 -17.85 16.63 -12.22
C LEU A 308 -16.41 17.03 -11.88
N ASN A 309 -16.19 18.04 -11.01
CA ASN A 309 -14.84 18.53 -10.64
C ASN A 309 -13.94 17.47 -9.97
N ASN A 310 -14.55 16.40 -9.45
CA ASN A 310 -13.89 15.22 -8.88
C ASN A 310 -13.58 14.12 -9.90
N TYR A 311 -13.94 14.31 -11.17
CA TYR A 311 -13.68 13.41 -12.28
C TYR A 311 -12.81 14.08 -13.35
N GLN A 312 -12.07 13.28 -14.11
CA GLN A 312 -11.40 13.70 -15.33
C GLN A 312 -12.07 12.99 -16.51
N ALA A 313 -12.76 13.75 -17.35
CA ALA A 313 -13.40 13.23 -18.55
C ALA A 313 -12.40 13.10 -19.71
N HIS A 314 -12.49 12.01 -20.47
CA HIS A 314 -11.78 11.83 -21.73
C HIS A 314 -12.64 11.06 -22.75
N ASN A 315 -12.49 11.36 -24.04
CA ASN A 315 -13.09 10.59 -25.12
C ASN A 315 -12.19 9.38 -25.45
N GLU A 316 -12.73 8.16 -25.43
CA GLU A 316 -12.06 6.98 -25.99
C GLU A 316 -12.14 6.95 -27.52
N ASN A 317 -13.22 7.53 -28.06
CA ASN A 317 -13.53 7.70 -29.47
C ASN A 317 -14.65 8.76 -29.61
N ASP A 318 -15.12 9.01 -30.82
CA ASP A 318 -16.10 10.08 -31.07
C ASP A 318 -17.47 9.87 -30.39
N THR A 319 -17.84 8.66 -29.94
CA THR A 319 -19.13 8.42 -29.25
C THR A 319 -19.00 7.84 -27.84
N THR A 320 -17.79 7.56 -27.36
CA THR A 320 -17.54 6.98 -26.02
C THR A 320 -16.73 7.92 -25.16
N ILE A 321 -17.29 8.30 -24.01
CA ILE A 321 -16.66 9.18 -23.02
C ILE A 321 -16.50 8.41 -21.70
N THR A 322 -15.31 8.50 -21.12
CA THR A 322 -14.94 7.82 -19.87
C THR A 322 -14.54 8.88 -18.84
N ASN A 323 -15.07 8.76 -17.62
CA ASN A 323 -14.66 9.61 -16.49
C ASN A 323 -13.88 8.81 -15.45
N ASP A 324 -12.62 9.19 -15.27
CA ASP A 324 -11.75 8.66 -14.22
C ASP A 324 -11.92 9.48 -12.94
N VAL A 325 -12.08 8.83 -11.78
CA VAL A 325 -12.13 9.57 -10.49
C VAL A 325 -10.75 10.16 -10.16
N VAL A 326 -10.69 11.45 -9.84
CA VAL A 326 -9.43 12.15 -9.56
C VAL A 326 -8.92 11.76 -8.18
N THR A 327 -7.85 10.97 -8.15
CA THR A 327 -7.23 10.46 -6.92
C THR A 327 -5.85 11.06 -6.63
N ARG A 328 -5.31 10.74 -5.46
CA ARG A 328 -3.91 10.93 -5.08
C ARG A 328 -3.45 9.78 -4.19
N SER A 329 -2.15 9.53 -4.19
CA SER A 329 -1.52 8.66 -3.19
C SER A 329 -1.19 9.45 -1.92
N ILE A 330 -1.34 8.82 -0.76
CA ILE A 330 -1.08 9.41 0.55
C ILE A 330 0.08 8.65 1.21
N PRO A 331 1.30 9.21 1.23
CA PRO A 331 2.43 8.61 1.92
C PRO A 331 2.26 8.75 3.44
N ILE A 332 2.59 7.68 4.16
CA ILE A 332 2.52 7.56 5.62
C ILE A 332 3.89 7.12 6.12
N ARG A 333 4.42 7.77 7.15
CA ARG A 333 5.72 7.42 7.74
C ARG A 333 5.61 7.18 9.25
N THR A 334 5.92 5.96 9.69
CA THR A 334 6.02 5.60 11.10
C THR A 334 7.47 5.74 11.55
N VAL A 335 7.70 6.36 12.71
CA VAL A 335 9.01 6.46 13.36
C VAL A 335 8.89 5.90 14.79
N TRP A 336 9.76 4.97 15.18
CA TRP A 336 9.92 4.57 16.59
C TRP A 336 11.21 5.19 17.14
N VAL A 337 11.14 5.75 18.35
CA VAL A 337 12.28 6.31 19.09
C VAL A 337 12.42 5.51 20.38
N ASP A 338 12.99 4.31 20.25
CA ASP A 338 13.03 3.24 21.26
C ASP A 338 14.39 2.50 21.30
N ASN A 339 15.46 3.21 20.92
CA ASN A 339 16.85 2.72 20.88
C ASN A 339 17.02 1.38 20.13
N ASP A 340 16.61 1.35 18.85
CA ASP A 340 16.58 0.14 18.01
C ASP A 340 15.80 -1.04 18.66
N ASN A 341 14.73 -0.73 19.40
CA ASN A 341 13.92 -1.68 20.18
C ASN A 341 14.73 -2.44 21.26
N GLU A 342 15.61 -1.74 21.99
CA GLU A 342 16.47 -2.29 23.06
C GLU A 342 15.71 -3.22 24.02
N HIS A 343 14.54 -2.77 24.52
CA HIS A 343 13.74 -3.50 25.49
C HIS A 343 12.89 -4.64 24.88
N LYS A 344 12.85 -4.77 23.54
CA LYS A 344 12.05 -5.75 22.78
C LYS A 344 10.53 -5.62 22.99
N LEU A 345 10.04 -4.40 23.25
CA LEU A 345 8.64 -4.08 23.58
C LEU A 345 7.91 -3.30 22.48
N ARG A 346 8.53 -3.11 21.31
CA ARG A 346 7.87 -2.63 20.09
C ARG A 346 6.77 -3.61 19.65
N PRO A 347 5.52 -3.17 19.43
CA PRO A 347 4.40 -4.07 19.13
C PRO A 347 4.62 -4.97 17.91
N SER A 348 4.27 -6.25 18.06
CA SER A 348 4.26 -7.27 17.00
C SER A 348 3.17 -7.03 15.93
N GLY A 349 2.21 -6.16 16.20
CA GLY A 349 1.22 -5.70 15.23
C GLY A 349 0.68 -4.34 15.64
N ASN A 350 0.59 -3.41 14.69
CA ASN A 350 -0.01 -2.09 14.89
C ASN A 350 -0.70 -1.64 13.59
N LYS A 351 -1.79 -0.90 13.74
CA LYS A 351 -2.68 -0.51 12.64
C LYS A 351 -2.77 1.01 12.56
N ILE A 352 -2.81 1.51 11.34
CA ILE A 352 -2.95 2.94 11.03
C ILE A 352 -4.27 3.11 10.28
N GLU A 353 -5.24 3.75 10.92
CA GLU A 353 -6.43 4.26 10.26
C GLU A 353 -6.06 5.53 9.49
N LEU A 354 -6.30 5.50 8.18
CA LEU A 354 -6.40 6.70 7.36
C LEU A 354 -7.82 7.27 7.56
N ILE A 355 -7.88 8.48 8.08
CA ILE A 355 -9.12 9.20 8.40
C ILE A 355 -9.32 10.32 7.39
N ARG A 356 -10.45 10.30 6.67
CA ARG A 356 -10.90 11.38 5.79
C ARG A 356 -11.74 12.36 6.62
N THR A 357 -11.53 13.66 6.41
CA THR A 357 -12.39 14.72 6.96
C THR A 357 -13.27 15.26 5.84
N LEU A 358 -14.59 15.24 6.04
CA LEU A 358 -15.59 15.76 5.11
C LEU A 358 -15.78 17.29 5.29
N PRO A 359 -16.37 18.01 4.32
CA PRO A 359 -16.50 19.48 4.37
C PRO A 359 -17.33 20.00 5.55
N ASN A 360 -18.29 19.19 6.00
CA ASN A 360 -19.10 19.46 7.20
C ASN A 360 -18.33 19.25 8.53
N GLY A 361 -17.04 18.92 8.47
CA GLY A 361 -16.17 18.66 9.62
C GLY A 361 -16.28 17.25 10.21
N SER A 362 -17.15 16.38 9.69
CA SER A 362 -17.22 14.99 10.13
C SER A 362 -15.99 14.19 9.68
N LYS A 363 -15.74 13.06 10.35
CA LYS A 363 -14.56 12.22 10.13
C LYS A 363 -14.94 10.76 10.05
N GLU A 364 -14.31 10.04 9.13
CA GLU A 364 -14.55 8.63 8.88
C GLU A 364 -13.23 7.90 8.59
N VAL A 365 -13.17 6.60 8.92
CA VAL A 365 -12.05 5.73 8.56
C VAL A 365 -12.28 5.22 7.14
N VAL A 366 -11.39 5.59 6.21
CA VAL A 366 -11.49 5.19 4.79
C VAL A 366 -10.53 4.06 4.41
N LYS A 367 -9.49 3.83 5.21
CA LYS A 367 -8.56 2.70 5.05
C LYS A 367 -7.97 2.35 6.41
N VAL A 368 -7.71 1.06 6.64
CA VAL A 368 -6.79 0.61 7.67
C VAL A 368 -5.57 0.01 6.96
N VAL A 369 -4.37 0.45 7.37
CA VAL A 369 -3.09 -0.09 6.93
C VAL A 369 -2.47 -0.83 8.10
N GLU A 370 -2.09 -2.09 7.89
CA GLU A 370 -1.29 -2.82 8.88
C GLU A 370 0.17 -2.44 8.67
N ASN A 371 0.79 -1.85 9.70
CA ASN A 371 2.17 -1.38 9.63
C ASN A 371 3.08 -2.43 10.28
N PRO A 372 3.98 -3.09 9.52
CA PRO A 372 4.64 -4.30 9.96
C PRO A 372 5.57 -4.08 11.17
N PRO A 373 5.72 -5.07 12.06
CA PRO A 373 6.67 -5.02 13.17
C PRO A 373 8.11 -5.11 12.66
N GLY A 374 8.75 -3.97 12.44
CA GLY A 374 10.17 -3.95 12.10
C GLY A 374 11.02 -4.42 13.27
N THR A 375 11.65 -5.58 13.14
CA THR A 375 12.70 -6.09 14.05
C THR A 375 14.07 -5.48 13.77
N SER A 376 14.20 -4.67 12.71
CA SER A 376 15.37 -3.84 12.41
C SER A 376 14.93 -2.51 11.79
N GLY A 377 15.71 -1.45 12.05
CA GLY A 377 15.39 -0.08 11.65
C GLY A 377 14.42 0.63 12.60
N ASN A 378 14.32 1.96 12.43
CA ASN A 378 13.51 2.89 13.25
C ASN A 378 12.52 3.74 12.40
N THR A 379 12.33 3.43 11.12
CA THR A 379 11.39 4.15 10.25
C THR A 379 10.79 3.25 9.17
N TRP A 380 9.47 3.32 8.97
CA TRP A 380 8.70 2.59 7.97
C TRP A 380 7.93 3.58 7.12
N ASN A 381 7.92 3.35 5.81
CA ASN A 381 7.15 4.15 4.86
C ASN A 381 6.09 3.24 4.23
N ASN A 382 4.84 3.68 4.27
CA ASN A 382 3.70 3.05 3.62
C ASN A 382 3.07 4.09 2.68
N VAL A 383 2.27 3.64 1.70
CA VAL A 383 1.53 4.53 0.81
C VAL A 383 0.10 3.99 0.66
N VAL A 384 -0.90 4.86 0.80
CA VAL A 384 -2.28 4.53 0.45
C VAL A 384 -2.59 5.17 -0.89
N GLU A 385 -2.63 4.35 -1.94
CA GLU A 385 -2.90 4.78 -3.31
C GLU A 385 -4.41 4.98 -3.57
N ASN A 386 -4.73 5.63 -4.69
CA ASN A 386 -6.09 5.78 -5.22
C ASN A 386 -7.11 6.44 -4.27
N MET A 387 -6.66 7.30 -3.35
CA MET A 387 -7.55 8.04 -2.45
C MET A 387 -8.16 9.25 -3.19
N PRO A 388 -9.49 9.48 -3.17
CA PRO A 388 -10.12 10.57 -3.90
C PRO A 388 -9.57 11.93 -3.44
N LYS A 389 -9.32 12.82 -4.39
CA LYS A 389 -8.74 14.14 -4.11
C LYS A 389 -9.80 15.16 -3.68
N TYR A 390 -11.02 15.03 -4.22
CA TYR A 390 -12.13 15.97 -4.05
C TYR A 390 -13.42 15.26 -3.67
N ASP A 391 -14.33 16.00 -3.03
CA ASP A 391 -15.74 15.60 -2.84
C ASP A 391 -16.59 15.86 -4.10
N ARG A 392 -17.89 15.58 -4.01
CA ARG A 392 -18.87 15.78 -5.10
C ARG A 392 -19.03 17.25 -5.54
N ASP A 393 -18.73 18.22 -4.69
CA ASP A 393 -18.85 19.65 -4.98
C ASP A 393 -17.52 20.26 -5.50
N GLY A 394 -16.44 19.48 -5.47
CA GLY A 394 -15.09 19.87 -5.89
C GLY A 394 -14.18 20.37 -4.76
N ASN A 395 -14.59 20.30 -3.49
CA ASN A 395 -13.74 20.70 -2.37
C ASN A 395 -12.67 19.63 -2.09
N PRO A 396 -11.41 20.00 -1.78
CA PRO A 396 -10.34 19.04 -1.54
C PRO A 396 -10.50 18.31 -0.20
N TYR A 397 -10.39 16.99 -0.20
CA TYR A 397 -10.43 16.20 1.02
C TYR A 397 -9.16 16.37 1.87
N THR A 398 -9.37 16.66 3.16
CA THR A 398 -8.28 16.65 4.16
C THR A 398 -8.17 15.27 4.78
N TYR A 399 -6.93 14.78 4.93
CA TYR A 399 -6.61 13.46 5.45
C TYR A 399 -5.72 13.55 6.69
N SER A 400 -5.95 12.67 7.65
CA SER A 400 -5.15 12.49 8.86
C SER A 400 -5.01 11.01 9.19
N ILE A 401 -4.10 10.65 10.10
CA ILE A 401 -3.92 9.27 10.56
C ILE A 401 -4.19 9.14 12.07
N ARG A 402 -4.59 7.93 12.49
CA ARG A 402 -4.58 7.46 13.87
C ARG A 402 -3.91 6.09 13.92
N GLN A 403 -2.94 5.90 14.81
CA GLN A 403 -2.28 4.62 15.05
C GLN A 403 -2.79 4.00 16.36
N TYR A 404 -2.90 2.68 16.38
CA TYR A 404 -3.27 1.89 17.55
C TYR A 404 -2.72 0.46 17.43
N ASP A 405 -2.67 -0.25 18.55
CA ASP A 405 -2.51 -1.70 18.63
C ASP A 405 -3.63 -2.25 19.55
N GLU A 406 -3.56 -3.52 19.92
CA GLU A 406 -4.52 -4.17 20.82
C GLU A 406 -4.40 -3.72 22.29
N ASN A 407 -3.24 -3.22 22.70
CA ASN A 407 -2.90 -2.91 24.09
C ASN A 407 -2.92 -1.40 24.43
N GLY A 408 -3.10 -0.55 23.42
CA GLY A 408 -3.18 0.90 23.50
C GLY A 408 -1.83 1.63 23.47
N LEU A 409 -0.79 1.03 22.86
CA LEU A 409 0.56 1.60 22.70
C LEU A 409 1.18 2.12 24.01
N ARG A 410 0.87 1.52 25.17
CA ARG A 410 1.12 2.15 26.49
C ARG A 410 2.57 2.50 26.81
N ASN A 411 3.53 1.74 26.30
CA ASN A 411 4.95 2.04 26.42
C ASN A 411 5.43 3.20 25.53
N TYR A 412 4.52 3.90 24.83
CA TYR A 412 4.88 4.95 23.86
C TYR A 412 4.04 6.22 24.01
N ASP A 413 4.70 7.36 23.79
CA ASP A 413 4.05 8.63 23.47
C ASP A 413 3.94 8.78 21.96
N THR A 414 2.73 8.52 21.45
CA THR A 414 2.38 8.65 20.02
C THR A 414 2.03 10.10 19.67
N THR A 415 2.69 10.64 18.65
CA THR A 415 2.48 11.99 18.12
C THR A 415 2.26 11.97 16.61
N TYR A 416 1.45 12.90 16.10
CA TYR A 416 1.09 12.99 14.68
C TYR A 416 1.52 14.34 14.12
N SER A 417 2.09 14.34 12.91
CA SER A 417 2.60 15.54 12.21
C SER A 417 2.62 15.31 10.70
N ASN A 418 2.93 16.36 9.91
CA ASN A 418 3.07 16.26 8.46
C ASN A 418 4.48 16.65 8.02
N ASP A 419 5.04 15.94 7.05
CA ASP A 419 6.30 16.26 6.36
C ASP A 419 6.02 16.38 4.86
N GLY A 420 5.74 17.60 4.42
CA GLY A 420 5.06 17.86 3.14
C GLY A 420 3.68 17.19 3.12
N ASP A 421 3.40 16.42 2.06
CA ASP A 421 2.20 15.56 1.96
C ASP A 421 2.30 14.26 2.78
N THR A 422 3.44 13.95 3.40
CA THR A 422 3.62 12.73 4.20
C THR A 422 2.96 12.87 5.56
N LEU A 423 2.03 11.97 5.89
CA LEU A 423 1.44 11.88 7.22
C LEU A 423 2.39 11.08 8.12
N VAL A 424 2.98 11.73 9.12
CA VAL A 424 4.01 11.16 9.99
C VAL A 424 3.43 10.84 11.36
N VAL A 425 3.64 9.61 11.83
CA VAL A 425 3.41 9.20 13.22
C VAL A 425 4.74 8.85 13.88
N THR A 426 5.01 9.48 15.03
CA THR A 426 6.25 9.30 15.79
C THR A 426 5.91 8.81 17.20
N ASN A 427 6.44 7.65 17.55
CA ASN A 427 6.26 6.99 18.84
C ASN A 427 7.56 7.05 19.64
N VAL A 428 7.55 7.77 20.76
CA VAL A 428 8.70 7.86 21.67
C VAL A 428 8.53 6.88 22.82
N PHE A 429 9.52 6.03 23.10
CA PHE A 429 9.43 5.06 24.18
C PHE A 429 9.38 5.75 25.55
N ARG A 430 8.46 5.31 26.40
CA ARG A 430 8.32 5.76 27.79
C ARG A 430 9.20 4.91 28.68
N THR A 431 10.05 5.59 29.45
CA THR A 431 10.87 4.96 30.48
C THR A 431 10.53 5.52 31.86
N ILE A 432 10.69 4.66 32.87
CA ILE A 432 10.78 5.06 34.27
C ILE A 432 12.22 4.86 34.78
N SER A 433 12.47 5.37 35.97
CA SER A 433 13.69 5.11 36.74
C SER A 433 13.30 4.61 38.13
N VAL A 434 14.05 3.66 38.68
CA VAL A 434 13.93 3.25 40.08
C VAL A 434 15.22 3.55 40.82
N GLN A 435 15.12 3.86 42.10
CA GLN A 435 16.25 4.26 42.95
C GLN A 435 16.13 3.63 44.33
N GLY A 436 17.27 3.47 45.00
CA GLY A 436 17.35 2.91 46.35
C GLY A 436 18.67 3.25 47.05
N GLN A 437 18.82 2.77 48.28
CA GLN A 437 19.96 3.04 49.14
C GLN A 437 20.60 1.74 49.63
N LYS A 438 21.93 1.65 49.56
CA LYS A 438 22.73 0.67 50.27
C LYS A 438 23.07 1.23 51.64
N ILE A 439 22.54 0.60 52.69
CA ILE A 439 22.73 1.02 54.08
C ILE A 439 23.72 0.07 54.76
N TRP A 440 24.69 0.63 55.49
CA TRP A 440 25.67 -0.09 56.28
C TRP A 440 25.38 0.08 57.77
N ASN A 441 24.85 -0.97 58.39
CA ASN A 441 24.54 -1.05 59.82
C ASN A 441 25.71 -1.74 60.55
N GLU A 442 26.72 -0.93 60.92
CA GLU A 442 27.99 -1.36 61.52
C GLU A 442 28.38 -0.47 62.70
N LEU A 443 29.11 -1.02 63.67
CA LEU A 443 29.63 -0.29 64.85
C LEU A 443 31.04 0.29 64.60
N GLY A 444 31.62 0.04 63.43
CA GLY A 444 32.96 0.46 63.02
C GLY A 444 33.23 0.06 61.56
N ASN A 445 34.25 0.65 60.95
CA ASN A 445 34.48 0.61 59.50
C ASN A 445 35.48 -0.47 59.03
N GLY A 446 35.83 -1.45 59.89
CA GLY A 446 36.98 -2.34 59.67
C GLY A 446 36.87 -3.32 58.50
N ALA A 447 35.68 -3.89 58.25
CA ALA A 447 35.50 -5.00 57.31
C ALA A 447 34.77 -4.63 56.01
N ARG A 448 34.44 -3.35 55.78
CA ARG A 448 33.58 -2.96 54.66
C ARG A 448 34.31 -3.04 53.31
N PRO A 449 33.73 -3.65 52.26
CA PRO A 449 34.29 -3.59 50.91
C PRO A 449 34.28 -2.17 50.33
N THR A 450 35.13 -1.91 49.34
CA THR A 450 35.18 -0.63 48.61
C THR A 450 34.01 -0.41 47.66
N SER A 451 33.37 -1.50 47.21
CA SER A 451 32.22 -1.48 46.30
C SER A 451 31.36 -2.74 46.45
N VAL A 452 30.07 -2.64 46.12
CA VAL A 452 29.14 -3.77 46.01
C VAL A 452 28.36 -3.70 44.71
N ALA A 453 27.93 -4.86 44.20
CA ALA A 453 27.05 -4.97 43.05
C ALA A 453 25.60 -5.14 43.50
N VAL A 454 24.71 -4.31 42.94
CA VAL A 454 23.25 -4.41 43.10
C VAL A 454 22.66 -4.93 41.81
N ASP A 455 21.91 -6.02 41.90
CA ASP A 455 21.16 -6.63 40.81
C ASP A 455 19.69 -6.18 40.87
N LEU A 456 19.17 -5.75 39.73
CA LEU A 456 17.78 -5.42 39.48
C LEU A 456 17.09 -6.61 38.81
N TYR A 457 15.92 -6.96 39.30
CA TYR A 457 15.02 -7.99 38.78
C TYR A 457 13.69 -7.36 38.35
N ARG A 458 12.95 -8.06 37.48
CA ARG A 458 11.69 -7.60 36.90
C ARG A 458 10.62 -8.66 37.06
N SER A 459 9.37 -8.26 37.31
CA SER A 459 8.30 -9.17 37.76
C SER A 459 7.89 -10.28 36.80
N ASP A 460 8.24 -10.19 35.51
CA ASP A 460 8.00 -11.23 34.49
C ASP A 460 9.08 -12.31 34.46
N ASP A 461 10.30 -11.98 34.88
CA ASP A 461 11.38 -12.92 35.12
C ASP A 461 12.14 -12.56 36.41
N PRO A 462 11.59 -12.90 37.59
CA PRO A 462 12.25 -12.68 38.87
C PRO A 462 13.41 -13.65 39.12
N SER A 463 13.76 -14.53 38.16
CA SER A 463 14.81 -15.54 38.30
C SER A 463 16.14 -15.12 37.69
N HIS A 464 16.12 -14.24 36.68
CA HIS A 464 17.31 -13.72 36.02
C HIS A 464 17.54 -12.23 36.37
N VAL A 465 18.80 -11.85 36.49
CA VAL A 465 19.18 -10.44 36.67
C VAL A 465 18.85 -9.67 35.39
N TYR A 466 18.00 -8.66 35.50
CA TYR A 466 17.65 -7.79 34.37
C TYR A 466 18.78 -6.81 34.06
N ARG A 467 19.35 -6.17 35.10
CA ARG A 467 20.53 -5.28 35.03
C ARG A 467 21.29 -5.31 36.35
N SER A 468 22.60 -5.12 36.31
CA SER A 468 23.43 -4.91 37.50
C SER A 468 24.00 -3.48 37.50
N THR A 469 24.27 -2.92 38.68
CA THR A 469 25.08 -1.71 38.85
C THR A 469 26.08 -1.90 39.98
N ASN A 470 27.29 -1.34 39.82
CA ASN A 470 28.30 -1.31 40.88
C ASN A 470 28.24 0.05 41.58
N ILE A 471 28.21 0.03 42.91
CA ILE A 471 28.26 1.23 43.74
C ILE A 471 29.39 1.18 44.75
N SER A 472 29.92 2.34 45.09
CA SER A 472 31.03 2.56 46.02
C SER A 472 30.74 3.74 46.95
N ALA A 473 31.70 4.07 47.81
CA ALA A 473 31.67 5.30 48.60
C ALA A 473 31.66 6.61 47.76
N GLU A 474 31.90 6.55 46.44
CA GLU A 474 31.72 7.71 45.54
C GLU A 474 30.25 8.04 45.29
N ASN A 475 29.35 7.06 45.47
CA ASN A 475 27.89 7.22 45.36
C ASN A 475 27.23 7.59 46.71
N ALA A 476 28.04 7.97 47.71
CA ALA A 476 27.59 8.17 49.09
C ALA A 476 26.78 9.45 49.32
N SER A 477 25.63 9.32 49.98
CA SER A 477 24.93 10.45 50.61
C SER A 477 25.42 10.69 52.05
N SER A 478 25.97 9.65 52.69
CA SER A 478 26.67 9.72 53.97
C SER A 478 27.71 8.60 54.06
N ALA A 479 28.58 8.62 55.08
CA ALA A 479 29.59 7.59 55.28
C ALA A 479 29.00 6.16 55.33
N THR A 480 27.75 5.97 55.76
CA THR A 480 27.07 4.66 55.88
C THR A 480 25.97 4.42 54.85
N ILE A 481 25.71 5.35 53.92
CA ILE A 481 24.59 5.27 52.96
C ILE A 481 25.06 5.61 51.55
N TRP A 482 24.96 4.64 50.62
CA TRP A 482 25.30 4.82 49.21
C TRP A 482 24.04 4.75 48.34
N GLY A 483 23.79 5.78 47.53
CA GLY A 483 22.63 5.83 46.64
C GLY A 483 22.88 5.10 45.33
N TYR A 484 21.83 4.52 44.74
CA TYR A 484 21.89 3.95 43.40
C TYR A 484 20.58 4.18 42.63
N GLN A 485 20.67 4.15 41.30
CA GLN A 485 19.58 4.42 40.38
C GLN A 485 19.71 3.56 39.12
N PHE A 486 18.58 3.08 38.61
CA PHE A 486 18.46 2.39 37.34
C PHE A 486 17.52 3.19 36.43
N ASP A 487 18.08 3.89 35.45
CA ASP A 487 17.34 4.67 34.45
C ASP A 487 16.99 3.84 33.20
N ASN A 488 16.11 4.37 32.35
CA ASN A 488 15.69 3.74 31.10
C ASN A 488 15.09 2.34 31.30
N LEU A 489 14.16 2.22 32.25
CA LEU A 489 13.41 0.98 32.48
C LEU A 489 12.03 1.05 31.80
N PRO A 490 11.56 -0.03 31.15
CA PRO A 490 10.22 -0.07 30.60
C PRO A 490 9.15 -0.03 31.71
N GLN A 491 8.01 0.62 31.47
CA GLN A 491 6.94 0.69 32.47
C GLN A 491 5.99 -0.52 32.41
N TYR A 492 5.70 -1.03 31.22
CA TYR A 492 4.76 -2.12 30.99
C TYR A 492 5.39 -3.26 30.17
N ASP A 493 4.88 -4.47 30.35
CA ASP A 493 5.19 -5.62 29.51
C ASP A 493 4.52 -5.54 28.12
N GLN A 494 4.72 -6.59 27.31
CA GLN A 494 4.12 -6.72 25.98
C GLN A 494 2.57 -6.77 26.01
N ASN A 495 1.97 -7.15 27.14
CA ASN A 495 0.53 -7.29 27.39
C ASN A 495 -0.07 -6.06 28.11
N ALA A 496 0.66 -4.93 28.20
CA ALA A 496 0.27 -3.73 28.92
C ALA A 496 0.09 -3.90 30.45
N VAL A 497 0.67 -4.94 31.06
CA VAL A 497 0.74 -5.14 32.51
C VAL A 497 1.94 -4.36 33.06
N PRO A 498 1.82 -3.59 34.17
CA PRO A 498 2.97 -2.90 34.77
C PRO A 498 4.09 -3.86 35.18
N PHE A 499 5.35 -3.46 34.99
CA PHE A 499 6.48 -4.14 35.59
C PHE A 499 6.67 -3.66 37.03
N GLU A 500 6.62 -4.60 37.97
CA GLU A 500 7.17 -4.37 39.31
C GLU A 500 8.66 -4.71 39.30
N TYR A 501 9.44 -3.89 40.01
CA TYR A 501 10.89 -3.98 40.08
C TYR A 501 11.33 -4.32 41.51
N SER A 502 12.31 -5.21 41.62
CA SER A 502 12.90 -5.61 42.89
C SER A 502 14.41 -5.73 42.77
N VAL A 503 15.10 -5.75 43.90
CA VAL A 503 16.57 -5.68 43.95
C VAL A 503 17.16 -6.68 44.92
N LYS A 504 18.42 -7.03 44.67
CA LYS A 504 19.23 -7.84 45.57
C LYS A 504 20.68 -7.35 45.52
N GLU A 505 21.41 -7.54 46.61
CA GLU A 505 22.87 -7.51 46.54
C GLU A 505 23.35 -8.80 45.86
N HIS A 506 24.22 -8.68 44.86
CA HIS A 506 24.70 -9.81 44.05
C HIS A 506 25.33 -10.90 44.93
N SER A 507 26.18 -10.46 45.87
CA SER A 507 26.78 -11.27 46.91
C SER A 507 26.91 -10.44 48.19
N ALA A 508 26.39 -10.97 49.31
CA ALA A 508 26.59 -10.36 50.61
C ALA A 508 28.11 -10.35 50.95
N PRO A 509 28.67 -9.22 51.40
CA PRO A 509 30.08 -9.17 51.82
C PRO A 509 30.34 -10.09 53.01
N LYS A 510 31.59 -10.55 53.14
CA LYS A 510 32.00 -11.34 54.30
C LYS A 510 31.73 -10.57 55.60
N TYR A 511 31.18 -11.25 56.61
CA TYR A 511 30.76 -10.68 57.90
C TYR A 511 29.56 -9.72 57.85
N TYR A 512 28.79 -9.70 56.77
CA TYR A 512 27.52 -8.96 56.71
C TYR A 512 26.35 -9.87 56.31
N GLU A 513 25.21 -9.71 56.98
CA GLU A 513 23.93 -10.25 56.54
C GLU A 513 23.18 -9.18 55.74
N SER A 514 22.72 -9.53 54.54
CA SER A 514 22.12 -8.62 53.57
C SER A 514 20.60 -8.79 53.53
N SER A 515 19.89 -7.68 53.71
CA SER A 515 18.43 -7.62 53.80
C SER A 515 17.87 -6.53 52.87
N VAL A 516 16.65 -6.71 52.36
CA VAL A 516 16.01 -5.80 51.40
C VAL A 516 14.63 -5.36 51.89
N VAL A 517 14.35 -4.06 51.85
CA VAL A 517 13.04 -3.47 52.16
C VAL A 517 12.67 -2.49 51.05
N GLY A 518 11.72 -2.89 50.20
CA GLY A 518 11.42 -2.15 48.97
C GLY A 518 12.63 -2.13 48.04
N MET A 519 13.24 -0.96 47.87
CA MET A 519 14.47 -0.75 47.09
C MET A 519 15.71 -0.52 47.97
N ASP A 520 15.57 -0.48 49.30
CA ASP A 520 16.72 -0.22 50.19
C ASP A 520 17.32 -1.54 50.69
N ILE A 521 18.65 -1.65 50.63
CA ILE A 521 19.41 -2.87 50.90
C ILE A 521 20.32 -2.62 52.11
N THR A 522 19.98 -3.19 53.26
CA THR A 522 20.73 -3.03 54.51
C THR A 522 21.66 -4.21 54.75
N ASN A 523 22.95 -3.94 54.91
CA ASN A 523 23.94 -4.88 55.45
C ASN A 523 24.11 -4.67 56.95
N THR A 524 23.77 -5.67 57.75
CA THR A 524 24.06 -5.68 59.20
C THR A 524 25.33 -6.45 59.46
N TYR A 525 26.20 -5.89 60.31
CA TYR A 525 27.53 -6.41 60.57
C TYR A 525 27.56 -7.48 61.68
N HIS A 526 28.22 -8.61 61.40
CA HIS A 526 28.34 -9.78 62.26
C HIS A 526 29.79 -10.32 62.21
N PRO A 527 30.71 -9.79 63.05
CA PRO A 527 32.09 -10.26 63.12
C PRO A 527 32.17 -11.67 63.74
N GLU A 528 33.26 -12.38 63.48
CA GLU A 528 33.56 -13.63 64.19
C GLU A 528 33.75 -13.35 65.69
N PRO A 529 33.04 -14.08 66.58
CA PRO A 529 33.18 -13.93 68.02
C PRO A 529 34.53 -14.47 68.53
N VAL A 530 34.89 -14.10 69.75
CA VAL A 530 36.15 -14.50 70.39
C VAL A 530 35.92 -15.10 71.77
N ASP A 531 36.49 -16.28 72.00
CA ASP A 531 36.49 -16.93 73.30
C ASP A 531 37.67 -16.45 74.16
N PHE A 532 37.43 -16.24 75.45
CA PHE A 532 38.45 -15.89 76.42
C PHE A 532 38.36 -16.78 77.66
N ASN A 533 39.46 -17.48 77.96
CA ASN A 533 39.54 -18.37 79.12
C ASN A 533 39.91 -17.58 80.39
N PHE A 534 39.10 -17.70 81.44
CA PHE A 534 39.37 -17.10 82.74
C PHE A 534 40.09 -18.07 83.67
N ALA A 535 41.40 -17.88 83.83
CA ALA A 535 42.27 -18.71 84.67
C ALA A 535 42.88 -17.92 85.86
N LEU A 536 42.46 -18.26 87.08
CA LEU A 536 42.94 -17.65 88.33
C LEU A 536 44.01 -18.54 88.98
N LYS A 537 45.13 -17.97 89.40
CA LYS A 537 46.18 -18.72 90.10
C LYS A 537 46.09 -18.54 91.62
N ASN A 538 45.90 -19.60 92.38
CA ASN A 538 46.09 -19.61 93.84
C ASN A 538 47.56 -19.93 94.17
N LEU A 539 48.21 -19.09 94.96
CA LEU A 539 49.55 -19.29 95.49
C LEU A 539 49.56 -19.31 97.02
N ILE A 540 49.92 -20.46 97.60
CA ILE A 540 50.08 -20.63 99.04
C ILE A 540 51.56 -20.49 99.44
N LEU A 541 51.88 -19.52 100.29
CA LEU A 541 53.20 -19.39 100.91
C LEU A 541 53.29 -20.28 102.16
N ALA A 542 53.93 -21.45 102.02
CA ALA A 542 54.13 -22.41 103.10
C ALA A 542 55.42 -23.25 102.91
N ARG A 543 56.01 -23.75 104.02
CA ARG A 543 57.14 -24.72 103.98
C ARG A 543 56.71 -26.19 103.80
N ARG A 544 55.42 -26.48 103.94
CA ARG A 544 54.75 -27.73 103.51
C ARG A 544 53.36 -27.36 103.01
N ILE A 545 52.91 -27.98 101.92
CA ILE A 545 51.59 -27.71 101.35
C ILE A 545 50.54 -28.46 102.18
N GLY A 546 49.59 -27.73 102.77
CA GLY A 546 48.40 -28.30 103.42
C GLY A 546 47.30 -28.60 102.40
N LEU A 547 46.48 -29.62 102.66
CA LEU A 547 45.35 -30.03 101.82
C LEU A 547 44.07 -29.23 102.09
N ASP A 548 44.19 -27.93 102.31
CA ASP A 548 43.02 -27.07 102.56
C ASP A 548 42.42 -26.55 101.24
N THR A 549 41.10 -26.39 101.20
CA THR A 549 40.34 -26.03 100.00
C THR A 549 39.84 -24.60 100.11
N PHE A 550 40.16 -23.81 99.09
CA PHE A 550 39.85 -22.39 98.99
C PHE A 550 38.72 -22.17 98.00
N HIS A 551 37.83 -21.24 98.29
CA HIS A 551 36.65 -20.95 97.49
C HIS A 551 36.81 -19.62 96.77
N PHE A 552 36.75 -19.64 95.44
CA PHE A 552 36.97 -18.47 94.60
C PHE A 552 35.69 -18.12 93.83
N VAL A 553 35.34 -16.84 93.82
CA VAL A 553 34.20 -16.32 93.06
C VAL A 553 34.73 -15.49 91.90
N MET A 554 34.14 -15.68 90.73
CA MET A 554 34.18 -14.74 89.61
C MET A 554 32.77 -14.14 89.46
N GLN A 555 32.67 -12.82 89.49
CA GLN A 555 31.42 -12.06 89.36
C GLN A 555 31.48 -11.18 88.10
N GLY A 556 30.52 -11.30 87.20
CA GLY A 556 30.33 -10.39 86.07
C GLY A 556 29.61 -9.12 86.49
N VAL A 557 30.18 -7.96 86.18
CA VAL A 557 29.60 -6.64 86.50
C VAL A 557 28.70 -6.18 85.35
N ASP A 558 27.61 -5.47 85.67
CA ASP A 558 26.65 -4.88 84.71
C ASP A 558 26.10 -5.85 83.64
N GLY A 559 26.03 -7.15 83.98
CA GLY A 559 25.53 -8.19 83.07
C GLY A 559 26.55 -8.68 82.04
N ALA A 560 27.85 -8.46 82.28
CA ALA A 560 28.93 -9.01 81.45
C ALA A 560 28.77 -10.55 81.25
N PRO A 561 29.04 -11.08 80.05
CA PRO A 561 28.80 -12.49 79.72
C PRO A 561 29.68 -13.41 80.58
N MET A 562 29.11 -14.51 81.06
CA MET A 562 29.73 -15.40 82.05
C MET A 562 29.93 -16.82 81.49
N PRO A 563 30.88 -17.61 82.04
CA PRO A 563 31.05 -19.01 81.67
C PRO A 563 29.79 -19.83 81.95
N ASN A 564 29.62 -20.93 81.21
CA ASN A 564 28.52 -21.86 81.41
C ASN A 564 28.52 -22.43 82.85
N GLY A 565 27.34 -22.46 83.49
CA GLY A 565 27.19 -22.86 84.90
C GLY A 565 27.23 -21.70 85.91
N ALA A 566 27.45 -20.46 85.47
CA ALA A 566 27.26 -19.29 86.33
C ALA A 566 25.79 -19.12 86.77
N ILE A 567 25.58 -18.67 88.01
CA ILE A 567 24.27 -18.44 88.63
C ILE A 567 24.24 -17.00 89.14
N ASN A 568 23.19 -16.24 88.79
CA ASN A 568 23.00 -14.84 89.20
C ASN A 568 24.19 -13.90 88.89
N GLY A 569 24.94 -14.17 87.82
CA GLY A 569 26.13 -13.39 87.44
C GLY A 569 27.42 -13.81 88.15
N GLU A 570 27.40 -14.87 88.96
CA GLU A 570 28.56 -15.39 89.68
C GLU A 570 28.85 -16.85 89.31
N ILE A 571 30.12 -17.23 89.25
CA ILE A 571 30.56 -18.63 89.19
C ILE A 571 31.56 -18.89 90.32
N ARG A 572 31.40 -20.02 91.01
CA ARG A 572 32.20 -20.42 92.18
C ARG A 572 33.03 -21.64 91.86
N LEU A 573 34.32 -21.59 92.21
CA LEU A 573 35.23 -22.73 92.17
C LEU A 573 35.76 -23.05 93.56
N SER A 574 36.20 -24.29 93.75
CA SER A 574 36.83 -24.77 94.98
C SER A 574 38.12 -25.51 94.63
N GLY A 575 39.24 -25.16 95.26
CA GLY A 575 40.52 -25.77 94.91
C GLY A 575 41.69 -25.45 95.85
N ILE A 576 42.80 -26.16 95.65
CA ILE A 576 44.04 -26.04 96.43
C ILE A 576 45.02 -25.03 95.80
N ASN A 577 46.31 -25.07 96.14
CA ASN A 577 47.36 -24.32 95.43
C ASN A 577 47.47 -24.78 93.96
N GLY A 578 47.35 -23.86 92.99
CA GLY A 578 47.34 -24.22 91.56
C GLY A 578 46.73 -23.14 90.66
N VAL A 579 46.38 -23.51 89.42
CA VAL A 579 45.61 -22.67 88.50
C VAL A 579 44.20 -23.25 88.38
N HIS A 580 43.19 -22.40 88.49
CA HIS A 580 41.77 -22.73 88.51
C HIS A 580 41.07 -22.01 87.36
N ASN A 581 40.49 -22.77 86.44
CA ASN A 581 39.86 -22.23 85.24
C ASN A 581 38.35 -22.09 85.47
N PHE A 582 37.85 -20.85 85.51
CA PHE A 582 36.41 -20.53 85.55
C PHE A 582 35.71 -20.87 84.23
N GLY A 583 36.46 -21.11 83.16
CA GLY A 583 35.96 -21.49 81.85
C GLY A 583 36.04 -20.36 80.83
N ASP A 584 35.46 -20.60 79.68
CA ASP A 584 35.50 -19.71 78.53
C ASP A 584 34.27 -18.78 78.49
N VAL A 585 34.50 -17.54 78.06
CA VAL A 585 33.44 -16.58 77.72
C VAL A 585 33.58 -16.20 76.26
N THR A 586 32.52 -16.44 75.49
CA THR A 586 32.39 -15.99 74.10
C THR A 586 31.90 -14.55 74.06
N TYR A 587 32.73 -13.63 73.57
CA TYR A 587 32.32 -12.26 73.25
C TYR A 587 31.88 -12.16 71.79
N SER A 588 30.68 -11.63 71.56
CA SER A 588 30.06 -11.45 70.24
C SER A 588 29.94 -9.99 69.80
N HIS A 589 30.35 -9.05 70.65
CA HIS A 589 30.26 -7.61 70.41
C HIS A 589 31.55 -6.91 70.88
N VAL A 590 31.86 -5.75 70.30
CA VAL A 590 32.93 -4.86 70.80
C VAL A 590 32.48 -4.14 72.07
N GLY A 591 33.40 -3.91 73.01
CA GLY A 591 33.06 -3.28 74.29
C GLY A 591 34.13 -3.41 75.36
N GLN A 592 33.79 -3.01 76.58
CA GLN A 592 34.58 -3.29 77.79
C GLN A 592 33.71 -4.08 78.75
N TYR A 593 34.21 -5.24 79.17
CA TYR A 593 33.50 -6.17 80.05
C TYR A 593 34.28 -6.30 81.36
N VAL A 594 33.60 -6.15 82.49
CA VAL A 594 34.24 -6.01 83.81
C VAL A 594 33.87 -7.19 84.70
N TYR A 595 34.88 -7.78 85.32
CA TYR A 595 34.77 -8.98 86.14
C TYR A 595 35.54 -8.80 87.44
N ARG A 596 34.97 -9.27 88.55
CA ARG A 596 35.61 -9.25 89.87
C ARG A 596 35.94 -10.66 90.32
N PHE A 597 37.15 -10.86 90.82
CA PHE A 597 37.62 -12.12 91.38
C PHE A 597 38.02 -11.91 92.83
N TYR A 598 37.52 -12.75 93.73
CA TYR A 598 37.83 -12.70 95.15
C TYR A 598 37.72 -14.09 95.78
N GLU A 599 38.28 -14.22 96.98
CA GLU A 599 38.18 -15.41 97.81
C GLU A 599 37.05 -15.26 98.84
N GLU A 600 36.26 -16.32 99.05
CA GLU A 600 35.33 -16.41 100.17
C GLU A 600 36.10 -16.87 101.42
N ALA A 601 36.00 -16.08 102.49
CA ALA A 601 36.83 -16.25 103.69
C ALA A 601 36.61 -17.62 104.36
N GLY A 602 37.66 -18.45 104.37
CA GLY A 602 37.64 -19.76 105.03
C GLY A 602 37.78 -19.68 106.55
N THR A 603 37.60 -20.82 107.21
CA THR A 603 37.51 -20.93 108.68
C THR A 603 38.80 -21.40 109.36
N ASN A 604 39.84 -21.76 108.60
CA ASN A 604 41.08 -22.29 109.16
C ASN A 604 42.02 -21.18 109.61
N GLN A 605 42.13 -21.01 110.94
CA GLN A 605 42.96 -19.97 111.57
C GLN A 605 44.46 -20.08 111.26
N LYS A 606 44.94 -21.19 110.66
CA LYS A 606 46.33 -21.32 110.19
C LYS A 606 46.59 -20.64 108.85
N PHE A 607 45.57 -20.10 108.18
CA PHE A 607 45.74 -19.32 106.96
C PHE A 607 45.35 -17.85 107.16
N THR A 608 46.14 -16.94 106.60
CA THR A 608 45.65 -15.62 106.22
C THR A 608 45.19 -15.69 104.76
N TYR A 609 43.87 -15.57 104.59
CA TYR A 609 43.14 -15.51 103.32
C TYR A 609 43.32 -14.14 102.63
N ASP A 610 43.21 -14.10 101.31
CA ASP A 610 43.44 -12.88 100.51
C ASP A 610 42.15 -12.05 100.38
N THR A 611 41.99 -11.06 101.25
CA THR A 611 40.83 -10.14 101.24
C THR A 611 40.84 -9.11 100.09
N SER A 612 41.65 -9.31 99.05
CA SER A 612 41.71 -8.43 97.89
C SER A 612 40.61 -8.76 96.87
N ILE A 613 40.07 -7.75 96.20
CA ILE A 613 39.26 -7.92 94.98
C ILE A 613 40.17 -7.66 93.78
N LEU A 614 40.22 -8.58 92.83
CA LEU A 614 40.89 -8.41 91.54
C LEU A 614 39.84 -8.02 90.50
N THR A 615 39.84 -6.77 90.06
CA THR A 615 38.95 -6.30 88.98
C THR A 615 39.67 -6.45 87.65
N MET A 616 39.20 -7.37 86.79
CA MET A 616 39.69 -7.51 85.42
C MET A 616 38.73 -6.83 84.44
N ILE A 617 39.30 -5.97 83.58
CA ILE A 617 38.58 -5.32 82.48
C ILE A 617 39.08 -5.95 81.18
N VAL A 618 38.19 -6.64 80.47
CA VAL A 618 38.43 -7.21 79.14
C VAL A 618 37.92 -6.24 78.09
N ASN A 619 38.83 -5.68 77.30
CA ASN A 619 38.53 -4.82 76.17
C ASN A 619 38.41 -5.72 74.92
N VAL A 620 37.24 -5.74 74.29
CA VAL A 620 36.97 -6.48 73.06
C VAL A 620 36.97 -5.51 71.88
N THR A 621 37.89 -5.74 70.94
CA THR A 621 38.10 -4.91 69.75
C THR A 621 37.94 -5.74 68.48
N ASP A 622 37.34 -5.17 67.44
CA ASP A 622 37.26 -5.79 66.11
C ASP A 622 38.53 -5.50 65.29
N VAL A 623 39.07 -6.52 64.65
CA VAL A 623 40.19 -6.45 63.71
C VAL A 623 39.85 -7.34 62.51
N ASP A 624 39.65 -6.71 61.35
CA ASP A 624 39.35 -7.36 60.06
C ASP A 624 38.17 -8.35 60.09
N GLY A 625 37.14 -8.08 60.90
CA GLY A 625 35.94 -8.94 61.03
C GLY A 625 36.09 -10.09 62.03
N LYS A 626 37.07 -9.98 62.92
CA LYS A 626 37.33 -10.93 64.02
C LYS A 626 37.49 -10.14 65.30
N LEU A 627 36.71 -10.49 66.32
CA LEU A 627 36.89 -9.91 67.64
C LEU A 627 38.21 -10.42 68.26
N GLN A 628 38.85 -9.56 69.04
CA GLN A 628 40.09 -9.83 69.77
C GLN A 628 39.98 -9.26 71.18
N THR A 629 40.62 -9.92 72.14
CA THR A 629 40.59 -9.55 73.56
C THR A 629 41.95 -9.01 74.03
N GLY A 630 41.95 -7.78 74.54
CA GLY A 630 42.98 -7.30 75.46
C GLY A 630 42.41 -7.25 76.88
N TYR A 631 43.23 -7.38 77.91
CA TYR A 631 42.76 -7.25 79.30
C TYR A 631 43.75 -6.50 80.18
N ARG A 632 43.22 -5.95 81.28
CA ARG A 632 44.00 -5.38 82.40
C ARG A 632 43.37 -5.82 83.72
N VAL A 633 44.20 -6.11 84.72
CA VAL A 633 43.75 -6.43 86.08
C VAL A 633 44.22 -5.31 87.02
N THR A 634 43.32 -4.84 87.89
CA THR A 634 43.64 -4.01 89.05
C THR A 634 43.36 -4.81 90.32
N ARG A 635 44.22 -4.68 91.34
CA ARG A 635 43.96 -5.22 92.67
C ARG A 635 43.47 -4.11 93.58
N GLU A 636 42.32 -4.31 94.18
CA GLU A 636 41.74 -3.46 95.21
C GLU A 636 41.84 -4.18 96.57
N LYS A 637 42.23 -3.46 97.62
CA LYS A 637 42.16 -3.93 99.01
C LYS A 637 41.72 -2.80 99.92
N ASP A 638 40.81 -3.09 100.84
CA ASP A 638 40.22 -2.13 101.78
C ASP A 638 39.68 -0.84 101.11
N GLY A 639 39.21 -0.97 99.86
CA GLY A 639 38.67 0.12 99.03
C GLY A 639 39.70 0.94 98.25
N GLN A 640 40.99 0.56 98.23
CA GLN A 640 42.04 1.27 97.49
C GLN A 640 42.72 0.34 96.47
N VAL A 641 43.07 0.88 95.29
CA VAL A 641 43.87 0.16 94.29
C VAL A 641 45.32 0.08 94.76
N ILE A 642 45.88 -1.14 94.79
CA ILE A 642 47.24 -1.44 95.29
C ILE A 642 48.14 -2.14 94.26
N ASP A 643 47.61 -2.52 93.10
CA ASP A 643 48.37 -3.06 91.95
C ASP A 643 47.59 -2.76 90.66
N GLU A 644 48.27 -2.33 89.59
CA GLU A 644 47.69 -2.06 88.27
C GLU A 644 48.51 -2.76 87.18
N GLY A 645 47.85 -3.61 86.37
CA GLY A 645 48.54 -4.52 85.45
C GLY A 645 49.05 -5.81 86.12
N GLY A 646 48.59 -6.07 87.35
CA GLY A 646 48.91 -7.28 88.11
C GLY A 646 48.45 -8.58 87.43
N LYS A 647 48.92 -9.71 87.95
CA LYS A 647 48.45 -11.04 87.52
C LYS A 647 47.13 -11.38 88.22
N LEU A 648 46.28 -12.16 87.55
CA LEU A 648 45.11 -12.77 88.17
C LEU A 648 45.55 -13.92 89.10
N GLU A 649 46.07 -13.54 90.28
CA GLU A 649 46.72 -14.41 91.26
C GLU A 649 46.26 -14.05 92.68
N ILE A 650 45.75 -15.01 93.45
CA ILE A 650 45.36 -14.86 94.87
C ILE A 650 46.44 -15.47 95.77
N LYS A 651 46.73 -14.83 96.92
CA LYS A 651 47.92 -15.13 97.74
C LYS A 651 47.60 -15.37 99.21
N ASN A 652 47.63 -16.64 99.61
CA ASN A 652 47.34 -17.06 100.97
C ASN A 652 48.63 -17.43 101.72
N ILE A 653 48.70 -17.05 102.99
CA ILE A 653 49.88 -17.27 103.84
C ILE A 653 49.55 -18.31 104.90
N TYR A 654 50.35 -19.38 104.98
CA TYR A 654 50.22 -20.39 106.03
C TYR A 654 51.10 -20.06 107.23
N HIS A 655 50.50 -19.98 108.41
CA HIS A 655 51.19 -19.80 109.68
C HIS A 655 51.50 -21.17 110.29
N TYR A 656 52.76 -21.38 110.66
CA TYR A 656 53.24 -22.62 111.26
C TYR A 656 53.57 -22.39 112.74
N ASP A 657 52.79 -23.01 113.62
CA ASP A 657 53.08 -23.03 115.05
C ASP A 657 54.32 -23.89 115.30
N GLY A 658 55.43 -23.24 115.66
CA GLY A 658 56.66 -23.89 116.08
C GLY A 658 56.86 -23.77 117.57
N ASP A 659 56.47 -24.80 118.32
CA ASP A 659 56.75 -24.93 119.75
C ASP A 659 57.99 -25.81 119.96
N SER A 660 58.76 -25.55 121.02
CA SER A 660 60.12 -26.09 121.21
C SER A 660 60.20 -27.28 122.19
N ASP A 661 61.27 -28.07 122.09
CA ASP A 661 61.54 -29.23 122.95
C ASP A 661 61.50 -28.92 124.46
N GLU A 662 60.95 -29.85 125.26
CA GLU A 662 61.21 -29.93 126.70
C GLU A 662 61.92 -31.24 127.05
N ILE A 663 62.93 -31.16 127.93
CA ILE A 663 63.91 -32.23 128.16
C ILE A 663 63.56 -33.09 129.37
N GLY A 664 63.38 -34.39 129.13
CA GLY A 664 63.53 -35.42 130.16
C GLY A 664 65.01 -35.87 130.28
N GLY A 665 65.58 -35.85 131.48
CA GLY A 665 66.92 -36.39 131.75
C GLY A 665 66.96 -37.93 131.73
N GLY A 666 68.12 -38.58 131.88
CA GLY A 666 69.48 -38.08 132.17
C GLY A 666 70.38 -39.23 132.67
N SER A 667 71.70 -39.02 132.72
CA SER A 667 72.75 -40.07 132.84
C SER A 667 72.90 -40.89 131.54
N GLY A 668 74.09 -41.27 131.05
CA GLY A 668 75.46 -41.14 131.56
C GLY A 668 76.18 -42.50 131.44
N GLY A 669 77.41 -42.63 130.90
CA GLY A 669 78.32 -41.66 130.26
C GLY A 669 79.63 -42.36 129.83
N SER A 670 80.64 -41.61 129.35
CA SER A 670 82.00 -42.10 128.94
C SER A 670 82.01 -43.14 127.80
N GLY A 671 82.42 -42.83 126.57
CA GLY A 671 83.77 -42.41 126.13
C GLY A 671 84.14 -43.27 124.90
N ASN A 672 85.19 -43.06 124.10
CA ASN A 672 86.29 -42.08 124.04
C ASN A 672 86.81 -42.02 122.57
N SER A 673 87.56 -40.98 122.16
CA SER A 673 88.45 -40.89 120.97
C SER A 673 87.97 -41.48 119.63
N GLY A 674 87.72 -40.72 118.55
CA GLY A 674 88.76 -40.03 117.75
C GLY A 674 89.06 -40.83 116.45
N SER A 675 89.45 -40.28 115.30
CA SER A 675 89.87 -38.92 114.91
C SER A 675 89.85 -38.76 113.37
N SER A 676 89.84 -37.51 112.85
CA SER A 676 90.25 -37.14 111.45
C SER A 676 89.33 -37.66 110.32
N SER A 677 89.23 -37.08 109.11
CA SER A 677 89.48 -35.75 108.49
C SER A 677 88.69 -35.79 107.16
N GLY A 678 88.02 -34.76 106.65
CA GLY A 678 88.48 -33.39 106.39
C GLY A 678 88.50 -33.17 104.87
N GLY A 679 87.66 -32.28 104.34
CA GLY A 679 87.51 -32.01 102.90
C GLY A 679 86.30 -31.13 102.61
N SER A 680 86.40 -30.20 101.65
CA SER A 680 85.42 -29.12 101.44
C SER A 680 85.04 -28.95 99.97
N SER A 681 83.75 -28.72 99.70
CA SER A 681 83.24 -27.84 98.63
C SER A 681 81.73 -27.62 98.75
N THR A 682 81.24 -26.49 98.23
CA THR A 682 79.84 -26.05 98.27
C THR A 682 79.11 -26.33 96.95
N THR A 683 77.81 -26.62 97.00
CA THR A 683 76.98 -26.80 95.79
C THR A 683 75.66 -26.02 95.88
N LYS A 684 75.26 -25.35 94.79
CA LYS A 684 73.85 -24.95 94.56
C LYS A 684 73.05 -26.19 94.17
N LEU A 685 71.73 -26.15 94.38
CA LEU A 685 70.79 -27.11 93.80
C LEU A 685 69.63 -26.42 93.06
N ILE A 686 68.91 -27.22 92.29
CA ILE A 686 68.02 -26.85 91.18
C ILE A 686 66.73 -27.67 91.32
N GLU A 687 65.58 -27.08 91.01
CA GLU A 687 64.37 -27.85 90.66
C GLU A 687 63.97 -27.62 89.19
N ARG A 688 63.20 -28.56 88.64
CA ARG A 688 63.02 -28.77 87.20
C ARG A 688 61.56 -28.61 86.78
N GLU A 689 61.36 -28.10 85.57
CA GLU A 689 60.08 -28.22 84.85
C GLU A 689 59.89 -29.62 84.24
N ASN A 690 58.64 -29.97 83.92
CA ASN A 690 58.34 -30.82 82.76
C ASN A 690 56.90 -30.60 82.25
N ASN A 691 56.74 -30.74 80.93
CA ASN A 691 55.54 -30.52 80.11
C ASN A 691 54.29 -31.36 80.52
N GLN A 692 53.05 -31.12 80.05
CA GLN A 692 52.53 -30.56 78.77
C GLN A 692 51.42 -29.49 79.02
N THR A 693 50.92 -28.68 78.07
CA THR A 693 50.59 -28.99 76.66
C THR A 693 50.62 -27.79 75.70
N SER A 694 51.25 -28.03 74.53
CA SER A 694 51.06 -27.44 73.19
C SER A 694 50.69 -25.95 73.01
N ASN A 695 51.61 -25.19 72.41
CA ASN A 695 51.27 -24.25 71.34
C ASN A 695 52.48 -24.08 70.40
N GLN A 696 52.32 -24.21 69.07
CA GLN A 696 53.36 -23.93 68.08
C GLN A 696 52.76 -23.49 66.73
N VAL A 697 53.53 -22.69 65.98
CA VAL A 697 53.12 -22.01 64.74
C VAL A 697 54.27 -22.00 63.72
N ALA A 698 53.91 -22.06 62.43
CA ALA A 698 54.70 -21.78 61.22
C ALA A 698 55.62 -22.87 60.60
N LYS A 699 55.23 -23.27 59.38
CA LYS A 699 56.02 -23.38 58.13
C LYS A 699 57.38 -24.12 58.12
N ASP A 700 57.49 -25.10 57.22
CA ASP A 700 58.19 -24.86 55.94
C ASP A 700 57.64 -25.76 54.80
N LYS A 701 58.25 -25.73 53.61
CA LYS A 701 57.84 -26.34 52.34
C LYS A 701 58.47 -27.73 52.11
N SER A 702 57.75 -28.63 51.44
CA SER A 702 58.37 -29.68 50.61
C SER A 702 57.40 -30.22 49.53
N ASN A 703 57.81 -30.11 48.27
CA ASN A 703 57.44 -30.96 47.12
C ASN A 703 58.67 -31.89 46.86
N PRO A 704 58.63 -33.01 46.10
CA PRO A 704 57.70 -33.35 45.02
C PRO A 704 57.26 -34.85 45.04
N GLU A 705 57.24 -35.48 43.85
CA GLU A 705 56.86 -36.87 43.52
C GLU A 705 55.33 -37.12 43.58
N GLU A 706 54.58 -37.05 42.47
CA GLU A 706 54.71 -37.68 41.13
C GLU A 706 54.45 -39.19 41.13
N LYS A 707 53.42 -39.61 40.36
CA LYS A 707 53.36 -40.96 39.81
C LYS A 707 52.68 -40.97 38.44
N VAL A 708 53.47 -40.64 37.41
CA VAL A 708 53.13 -40.93 36.02
C VAL A 708 53.60 -42.35 35.68
N THR A 709 52.71 -43.16 35.10
CA THR A 709 53.04 -44.24 34.15
C THR A 709 51.83 -44.42 33.24
N LEU A 710 51.95 -44.03 31.96
CA LEU A 710 52.15 -44.92 30.80
C LEU A 710 50.89 -45.75 30.47
N GLU A 711 50.21 -45.55 29.33
CA GLU A 711 50.62 -45.64 27.91
C GLU A 711 50.62 -47.08 27.33
N GLU A 712 50.63 -47.13 25.99
CA GLU A 712 50.71 -48.31 25.13
C GLU A 712 49.43 -49.19 25.01
N SER A 713 49.00 -49.63 23.82
CA SER A 713 49.42 -49.24 22.45
C SER A 713 48.41 -49.71 21.37
N LYS A 714 48.48 -49.13 20.17
CA LYS A 714 48.60 -49.74 18.81
C LYS A 714 48.05 -51.17 18.56
N ASP A 715 47.52 -51.54 17.38
CA ASP A 715 47.49 -50.87 16.07
C ASP A 715 46.46 -51.51 15.11
N HIS A 716 46.19 -50.85 13.96
CA HIS A 716 45.81 -51.45 12.65
C HIS A 716 44.48 -52.29 12.53
N GLN A 717 43.87 -52.55 11.36
CA GLN A 717 43.82 -51.88 10.05
C GLN A 717 42.72 -52.50 9.11
N LYS A 718 41.84 -51.65 8.53
CA LYS A 718 41.04 -51.76 7.26
C LYS A 718 40.22 -53.03 6.87
N ASP A 719 38.94 -52.78 6.52
CA ASP A 719 38.16 -53.21 5.31
C ASP A 719 37.94 -54.71 4.93
N PRO A 720 36.97 -55.07 4.06
CA PRO A 720 35.75 -54.36 3.57
C PRO A 720 34.45 -55.24 3.50
N ASP A 721 33.38 -54.67 2.92
CA ASP A 721 32.31 -55.31 2.09
C ASP A 721 31.32 -56.39 2.63
N GLN A 722 30.04 -55.99 2.73
CA GLN A 722 28.80 -56.56 2.07
C GLN A 722 28.42 -58.08 2.21
N PRO A 723 27.17 -58.54 1.88
CA PRO A 723 25.89 -57.85 1.59
C PRO A 723 24.62 -58.48 2.28
N ASN A 724 23.42 -57.99 1.90
CA ASN A 724 22.17 -58.75 1.60
C ASN A 724 21.29 -59.42 2.71
N ARG A 725 20.02 -58.95 2.88
CA ARG A 725 18.79 -59.43 2.16
C ARG A 725 17.48 -59.41 2.99
N GLY A 726 16.34 -59.12 2.32
CA GLY A 726 14.94 -59.17 2.80
C GLY A 726 14.20 -57.86 2.44
N GLU A 727 13.24 -57.74 1.50
CA GLU A 727 12.04 -58.56 1.17
C GLU A 727 11.09 -58.69 2.39
N ASP A 728 9.80 -58.35 2.39
CA ASP A 728 8.80 -58.10 1.31
C ASP A 728 7.52 -57.39 1.89
N LYS A 729 6.53 -56.77 1.20
CA LYS A 729 6.31 -56.33 -0.21
C LYS A 729 5.11 -55.33 -0.31
N SER A 730 5.13 -54.38 -1.27
CA SER A 730 3.95 -53.72 -1.93
C SER A 730 3.03 -52.78 -1.11
N THR A 731 2.16 -51.89 -1.67
CA THR A 731 1.70 -51.69 -3.07
C THR A 731 1.44 -50.21 -3.44
N SER A 732 1.78 -49.83 -4.69
CA SER A 732 0.99 -49.00 -5.66
C SER A 732 0.17 -47.78 -5.16
N SER A 733 0.35 -46.58 -5.72
CA SER A 733 0.09 -46.33 -7.16
C SER A 733 0.90 -45.19 -7.81
N LYS A 734 0.90 -45.18 -9.14
CA LYS A 734 1.46 -44.14 -10.02
C LYS A 734 0.32 -43.41 -10.75
N THR A 735 0.61 -42.25 -11.34
CA THR A 735 0.55 -42.05 -12.80
C THR A 735 1.38 -40.82 -13.18
N SER A 736 1.92 -40.83 -14.41
CA SER A 736 2.87 -39.85 -14.96
C SER A 736 2.51 -39.49 -16.39
N SER A 737 2.83 -38.29 -16.84
CA SER A 737 2.96 -37.99 -18.28
C SER A 737 4.12 -37.02 -18.54
N ASN A 738 4.91 -37.34 -19.55
CA ASN A 738 5.95 -36.50 -20.16
C ASN A 738 5.56 -36.25 -21.62
N THR A 739 5.90 -35.09 -22.18
CA THR A 739 6.22 -35.00 -23.62
C THR A 739 7.18 -33.85 -23.95
N SER A 740 8.00 -34.09 -24.98
CA SER A 740 8.86 -33.15 -25.72
C SER A 740 8.03 -32.24 -26.67
N ALA A 741 8.49 -31.26 -27.46
CA ALA A 741 9.79 -30.69 -27.89
C ALA A 741 9.55 -29.20 -28.35
N SER A 742 10.42 -28.33 -28.93
CA SER A 742 11.84 -28.31 -29.37
C SER A 742 12.31 -26.83 -29.55
N SER A 743 13.50 -26.61 -30.14
CA SER A 743 13.98 -25.48 -31.01
C SER A 743 13.01 -24.33 -31.39
N ASP A 744 13.44 -23.04 -31.48
CA ASP A 744 14.59 -22.62 -32.31
C ASP A 744 15.22 -21.20 -32.07
N GLN A 745 16.38 -20.98 -32.72
CA GLN A 745 17.12 -19.76 -33.12
C GLN A 745 17.17 -18.42 -32.30
N VAL A 746 18.39 -18.12 -31.82
CA VAL A 746 19.21 -16.88 -32.07
C VAL A 746 18.69 -15.46 -31.74
N ALA A 747 19.37 -14.81 -30.78
CA ALA A 747 19.89 -13.44 -30.91
C ALA A 747 21.08 -13.13 -29.95
N LYS A 748 22.35 -13.32 -30.38
CA LYS A 748 23.54 -12.99 -29.56
C LYS A 748 23.99 -11.53 -29.76
N LYS A 749 23.79 -10.65 -28.77
CA LYS A 749 24.49 -9.35 -28.67
C LYS A 749 25.46 -9.31 -27.49
N LYS A 750 26.73 -9.01 -27.78
CA LYS A 750 27.82 -8.94 -26.79
C LYS A 750 27.65 -7.69 -25.91
N LYS A 751 27.81 -7.82 -24.59
CA LYS A 751 28.31 -6.75 -23.71
C LYS A 751 29.61 -7.23 -23.03
N LYS A 752 30.58 -6.32 -22.90
CA LYS A 752 31.90 -6.63 -22.32
C LYS A 752 31.80 -6.79 -20.80
N LYS A 753 32.51 -7.77 -20.22
CA LYS A 753 32.94 -7.65 -18.82
C LYS A 753 34.00 -6.56 -18.75
N PHE A 754 33.95 -5.72 -17.72
CA PHE A 754 35.09 -4.96 -17.21
C PHE A 754 35.12 -5.09 -15.68
N GLY A 755 36.32 -4.94 -15.09
CA GLY A 755 36.60 -5.39 -13.72
C GLY A 755 36.14 -4.44 -12.63
N ILE A 756 36.04 -5.00 -11.42
CA ILE A 756 35.89 -4.27 -10.15
C ILE A 756 37.25 -3.68 -9.75
N PRO A 757 37.30 -2.40 -9.31
CA PRO A 757 38.25 -1.93 -8.31
C PRO A 757 37.59 -1.92 -6.93
N LYS A 758 38.27 -2.47 -5.91
CA LYS A 758 37.96 -2.23 -4.49
C LYS A 758 38.95 -1.21 -3.95
N THR A 759 38.44 -0.04 -3.55
CA THR A 759 39.04 0.86 -2.55
C THR A 759 37.86 1.45 -1.77
N SER A 760 37.75 1.36 -0.44
CA SER A 760 38.70 1.79 0.60
C SER A 760 39.06 3.26 0.47
N ASP A 761 38.24 4.13 1.05
CA ASP A 761 38.71 5.11 2.02
C ASP A 761 37.52 5.63 2.86
N ALA A 762 37.77 5.95 4.12
CA ALA A 762 36.77 6.47 5.05
C ALA A 762 36.99 7.96 5.26
N PHE A 763 35.93 8.76 5.13
CA PHE A 763 35.95 10.19 5.47
C PHE A 763 34.80 10.56 6.40
N ASN A 764 35.15 11.11 7.57
CA ASN A 764 34.20 11.53 8.60
C ASN A 764 33.38 12.74 8.13
N PHE A 765 32.05 12.61 8.16
CA PHE A 765 31.11 13.73 8.04
C PHE A 765 30.09 13.79 9.20
N ILE A 766 30.53 13.40 10.40
CA ILE A 766 29.80 13.54 11.67
C ILE A 766 30.60 14.54 12.52
N PRO A 767 30.31 15.85 12.43
CA PRO A 767 29.72 16.45 13.64
C PRO A 767 28.58 17.49 13.41
N TRP A 768 28.13 17.78 12.18
CA TRP A 768 27.22 18.94 11.95
C TRP A 768 25.75 18.71 12.34
N ALA A 769 25.21 17.50 12.17
CA ALA A 769 23.81 17.22 12.49
C ALA A 769 23.48 17.37 14.00
N ILE A 770 24.43 17.01 14.87
CA ILE A 770 24.25 17.01 16.33
C ILE A 770 24.04 18.43 16.86
N PHE A 771 24.78 19.42 16.35
CA PHE A 771 24.59 20.83 16.75
C PHE A 771 23.24 21.40 16.31
N ILE A 772 22.68 20.96 15.18
CA ILE A 772 21.35 21.40 14.72
C ILE A 772 20.25 20.88 15.66
N VAL A 773 20.33 19.60 16.06
CA VAL A 773 19.38 19.00 17.02
C VAL A 773 19.47 19.67 18.39
N ILE A 774 20.68 19.87 18.92
CA ILE A 774 20.89 20.57 20.21
C ILE A 774 20.38 22.02 20.13
N GLY A 775 20.60 22.71 19.02
CA GLY A 775 20.08 24.07 18.80
C GLY A 775 18.56 24.15 18.81
N LEU A 776 17.88 23.20 18.17
CA LEU A 776 16.40 23.11 18.18
C LEU A 776 15.84 22.80 19.57
N VAL A 777 16.46 21.87 20.31
CA VAL A 777 16.07 21.55 21.70
C VAL A 777 16.23 22.77 22.62
N LEU A 778 17.35 23.50 22.52
CA LEU A 778 17.56 24.74 23.28
C LEU A 778 16.55 25.83 22.91
N LEU A 779 16.20 25.98 21.63
CA LEU A 779 15.18 26.94 21.17
C LEU A 779 13.80 26.61 21.79
N VAL A 780 13.40 25.35 21.79
CA VAL A 780 12.14 24.88 22.42
C VAL A 780 12.13 25.15 23.93
N ILE A 781 13.24 24.87 24.63
CA ILE A 781 13.38 25.15 26.06
C ILE A 781 13.23 26.66 26.34
N VAL A 782 13.85 27.53 25.53
CA VAL A 782 13.73 28.99 25.65
C VAL A 782 12.29 29.46 25.41
N LEU A 783 11.59 28.91 24.40
CA LEU A 783 10.19 29.24 24.12
C LEU A 783 9.26 28.82 25.26
N ILE A 784 9.43 27.62 25.83
CA ILE A 784 8.67 27.15 27.00
C ILE A 784 8.93 28.04 28.23
N LYS A 785 10.19 28.44 28.46
CA LYS A 785 10.57 29.31 29.59
C LYS A 785 10.01 30.72 29.45
N ASN A 786 9.99 31.28 28.23
CA ASN A 786 9.34 32.56 27.94
C ASN A 786 7.81 32.49 28.07
N ARG A 787 7.18 31.38 27.71
CA ARG A 787 5.73 31.19 27.91
C ARG A 787 5.35 31.18 29.39
N LYS A 788 6.06 30.40 30.22
CA LYS A 788 5.87 30.41 31.70
C LYS A 788 6.16 31.76 32.37
N ASN A 789 7.01 32.60 31.78
CA ASN A 789 7.23 33.98 32.25
C ASN A 789 6.15 34.98 31.79
N LYS A 790 5.41 34.70 30.71
CA LYS A 790 4.22 35.47 30.29
C LYS A 790 2.95 35.09 31.06
N GLU A 791 2.93 33.93 31.69
CA GLU A 791 1.83 33.46 32.57
C GLU A 791 2.08 33.81 34.05
N LYS A 792 3.12 34.61 34.34
CA LYS A 792 3.50 35.12 35.68
C LYS A 792 3.66 36.65 35.73
N LYS A 793 3.09 37.36 34.76
CA LYS A 793 3.03 38.82 34.66
C LYS A 793 1.63 39.25 34.23
#